data_AF-A0AAW4BPW7-F1
#
_entry.id   AF-A0AAW4BPW7-F1
#
_cell.length_a   1.000
_cell.length_b   1.000
_cell.length_c   1.000
_cell.angle_alpha   90.00
_cell.angle_beta   90.00
_cell.angle_gamma   90.00
#
_symmetry.space_group_name_H-M   'P 1'
#
loop_
_entity.id
_entity.type
_entity.pdbx_description
1 polymer ?
#
loop_
_entity_poly.entity_id
_entity_poly.type
_entity_poly.pdbx_seq_one_letter_code
_entity_poly.pdbx_strand_id
1 'polypeptide(L)'
;MKPRFSLTFTGLLLCSTALPCAASTPMTDFQRFTSYPFMERSYREAKKDNWAEVERLTRHVLGRVPNNDEARALLVEALAHQRRYKEAEALAEQLDGSPEYANALLELRLTWIEQDPPPASQVEQWLATSDGTTRVRLWQAYSLSLAKFGGAARALDWLNQLPPQRDGQVLRLARANFAEQLRDWKETIEQLQPLAEQGQLPAQDWQRLANAYIQQVDEKGLNALLSSAPSPEAANQARLAMANRAIAVGQNQQAQRWLQALPAAQLNQPEQRQQLWELAREGDDAPLVQRLSNELQRPCLETVDWLSRRDPELAREQLKGCNASTDPRAYAVLKQRLYGDPPQPPQPRTAAEWEQRYRQSGDMAALEQATFLLMQQGHGEHARQLLEQAYDRHQGRLAPSLLQRLGNLYARNDGPLDSRRMLGLIPRVDASTRAQLLGRLAEAGQCDAVRRAVPATPSEPGQYRALGRCAMPDQPGEAVVYYQAAERLGDSGSRLPLAYALEAAGDSEAALPIWRTQPDSAWTDNARLTAARGALNAGDAQAARRYWDAAAHDSADDWALGAAIAQRQGDYQAALGFQRQALAHNPRADHYYAASSTAQLAGDSAQSSAWLAEAVRLAPDQPRYRADYGMRLAGSMDKAQRRQSIPYLERATQDFPEDYRLGETLALRYDETEDSASARRELRRILDVEQDLVDGDDEYGSLEARKYRQRRAHESLSRRDTITLASTWSPAGTSTNDKFLDNGQRSGTSRRAQSQNVQLAMWDHALGEEPSRNGSTLSVYGRVLFGGQSRTDYAQSMGTGVGLRYKPFGQANLNLYAELYHQRQIDEEHYRGLSLGQLLSPAKVGGNWGDLRHHAESSNDLLLRATASFLDQGDWRNDWRVDEDDWNERFLYLDAAWWTRAGDHAWLSRYQQGHAWKLPGSSPQTIMPYGFVEFSSQDPSNDWRQDARAGVGVRWQWWFDDDRYNAYRGSLKVRAEYQQSLGGNLYERANGVLVGAEMTF
;
A
#
# COMPACT_ATOMS: atom_id res chain seq x y z
N MET A 1 20.56 -12.25 -0.72
CA MET A 1 19.25 -11.59 -0.57
C MET A 1 19.40 -10.35 0.30
N LYS A 2 18.58 -9.31 0.11
CA LYS A 2 18.42 -8.23 1.11
C LYS A 2 17.32 -8.64 2.09
N PRO A 3 17.54 -8.67 3.41
CA PRO A 3 16.45 -8.89 4.36
C PRO A 3 15.56 -7.64 4.43
N ARG A 4 14.33 -7.74 3.93
CA ARG A 4 13.24 -6.83 4.31
C ARG A 4 12.67 -7.31 5.64
N PHE A 5 13.25 -6.89 6.76
CA PHE A 5 12.56 -6.99 8.04
C PHE A 5 11.65 -5.77 8.20
N SER A 6 10.37 -5.97 7.88
CA SER A 6 9.33 -5.02 8.31
C SER A 6 9.21 -5.10 9.82
N LEU A 7 9.50 -4.00 10.51
CA LEU A 7 9.19 -3.84 11.93
C LEU A 7 7.66 -3.88 12.08
N THR A 8 7.11 -5.01 12.53
CA THR A 8 5.69 -5.15 12.85
C THR A 8 5.38 -4.53 14.22
N PHE A 9 5.60 -3.22 14.33
CA PHE A 9 5.07 -2.39 15.42
C PHE A 9 3.54 -2.19 15.32
N THR A 10 2.88 -2.87 14.37
CA THR A 10 1.42 -3.01 14.24
C THR A 10 0.71 -3.48 15.51
N GLY A 11 1.42 -4.08 16.48
CA GLY A 11 0.87 -4.38 17.81
C GLY A 11 0.39 -3.14 18.59
N LEU A 12 0.94 -1.95 18.33
CA LEU A 12 0.51 -0.68 18.94
C LEU A 12 -0.56 0.06 18.12
N LEU A 13 -0.72 -0.26 16.83
CA LEU A 13 -1.66 0.40 15.92
C LEU A 13 -3.01 -0.32 15.73
N LEU A 14 -3.23 -1.46 16.41
CA LEU A 14 -4.43 -2.29 16.27
C LEU A 14 -5.38 -2.29 17.50
N CYS A 15 -5.11 -1.48 18.52
CA CYS A 15 -5.98 -1.33 19.70
C CYS A 15 -6.91 -0.11 19.62
N SER A 16 -7.53 0.12 18.45
CA SER A 16 -8.61 1.10 18.27
C SER A 16 -10.00 0.60 18.73
N THR A 17 -10.02 -0.33 19.69
CA THR A 17 -11.20 -0.74 20.46
C THR A 17 -11.07 -0.28 21.90
N ALA A 18 -12.02 0.51 22.40
CA ALA A 18 -11.89 1.22 23.66
C ALA A 18 -11.60 0.30 24.89
N LEU A 19 -10.43 0.51 25.51
CA LEU A 19 -10.08 -0.02 26.83
C LEU A 19 -9.47 1.08 27.70
N PRO A 20 -9.75 1.11 29.02
CA PRO A 20 -9.25 2.16 29.90
C PRO A 20 -7.82 1.88 30.38
N CYS A 21 -6.82 2.51 29.76
CA CYS A 21 -5.47 2.58 30.32
C CYS A 21 -5.49 3.38 31.63
N ALA A 22 -4.93 2.81 32.70
CA ALA A 22 -4.88 3.43 34.02
C ALA A 22 -3.50 3.23 34.68
N ALA A 23 -2.59 4.21 34.53
CA ALA A 23 -1.43 4.43 35.40
C ALA A 23 -0.58 5.67 35.04
N SER A 24 -0.64 6.21 33.81
CA SER A 24 -0.19 7.59 33.55
C SER A 24 -1.30 8.61 33.86
N THR A 25 -0.95 9.89 34.06
CA THR A 25 -1.97 10.94 34.33
C THR A 25 -2.76 11.18 33.06
N PRO A 26 -4.07 10.82 33.01
CA PRO A 26 -4.81 10.76 31.76
C PRO A 26 -4.85 12.16 31.14
N MET A 27 -4.37 12.27 29.89
CA MET A 27 -4.31 13.56 29.19
C MET A 27 -5.68 14.24 29.23
N THR A 28 -5.69 15.49 29.72
CA THR A 28 -6.88 16.36 29.66
C THR A 28 -7.30 16.55 28.20
N ASP A 29 -8.57 16.84 27.96
CA ASP A 29 -9.07 17.00 26.58
C ASP A 29 -8.37 18.17 25.86
N PHE A 30 -7.93 19.20 26.60
CA PHE A 30 -7.06 20.26 26.09
C PHE A 30 -5.67 19.76 25.68
N GLN A 31 -5.06 18.84 26.44
CA GLN A 31 -3.77 18.22 26.09
C GLN A 31 -3.91 17.28 24.87
N ARG A 32 -5.04 16.58 24.73
CA ARG A 32 -5.38 15.81 23.52
C ARG A 32 -5.50 16.75 22.31
N PHE A 33 -6.36 17.76 22.41
CA PHE A 33 -6.61 18.74 21.35
C PHE A 33 -5.33 19.47 20.91
N THR A 34 -4.48 19.90 21.85
CA THR A 34 -3.22 20.62 21.52
C THR A 34 -2.09 19.73 21.00
N SER A 35 -2.17 18.41 21.15
CA SER A 35 -1.22 17.47 20.55
C SER A 35 -1.71 16.83 19.25
N TYR A 36 -3.03 16.70 19.06
CA TYR A 36 -3.66 16.02 17.93
C TYR A 36 -3.13 16.45 16.54
N PRO A 37 -3.06 17.73 16.16
CA PRO A 37 -2.60 18.11 14.81
C PRO A 37 -1.14 17.72 14.53
N PHE A 38 -0.31 17.69 15.57
CA PHE A 38 1.09 17.27 15.45
C PHE A 38 1.22 15.75 15.40
N MET A 39 0.38 15.00 16.12
CA MET A 39 0.33 13.54 16.07
C MET A 39 -0.22 13.03 14.73
N GLU A 40 -1.33 13.60 14.27
CA GLU A 40 -1.98 13.31 13.00
C GLU A 40 -0.99 13.55 11.82
N ARG A 41 -0.31 14.70 11.80
CA ARG A 41 0.81 14.95 10.88
C ARG A 41 1.98 13.97 11.07
N SER A 42 2.34 13.60 12.29
CA SER A 42 3.43 12.63 12.54
C SER A 42 3.10 11.27 11.92
N TYR A 43 1.85 10.79 12.01
CA TYR A 43 1.41 9.58 11.35
C TYR A 43 1.39 9.71 9.82
N ARG A 44 1.04 10.87 9.27
CA ARG A 44 1.14 11.14 7.83
C ARG A 44 2.59 11.14 7.32
N GLU A 45 3.55 11.60 8.12
CA GLU A 45 4.97 11.60 7.76
C GLU A 45 5.65 10.23 7.99
N ALA A 46 5.23 9.47 9.00
CA ALA A 46 5.64 8.07 9.19
C ALA A 46 5.24 7.19 7.99
N LYS A 47 4.00 7.36 7.47
CA LYS A 47 3.51 6.72 6.23
C LYS A 47 4.31 7.09 4.96
N LYS A 48 5.21 8.08 5.03
CA LYS A 48 6.09 8.53 3.93
C LYS A 48 7.57 8.20 4.16
N ASP A 49 7.88 7.40 5.19
CA ASP A 49 9.25 7.15 5.67
C ASP A 49 10.03 8.42 6.11
N ASN A 50 9.34 9.53 6.42
CA ASN A 50 9.97 10.82 6.76
C ASN A 50 10.30 10.93 8.27
N TRP A 51 11.02 9.93 8.78
CA TRP A 51 11.25 9.72 10.22
C TRP A 51 11.92 10.88 10.96
N ALA A 52 12.71 11.71 10.27
CA ALA A 52 13.30 12.93 10.86
C ALA A 52 12.25 14.01 11.18
N GLU A 53 11.21 14.14 10.36
CA GLU A 53 10.08 15.04 10.61
C GLU A 53 9.16 14.49 11.71
N VAL A 54 8.97 13.16 11.75
CA VAL A 54 8.25 12.46 12.84
C VAL A 54 8.92 12.74 14.19
N GLU A 55 10.25 12.63 14.28
CA GLU A 55 10.99 13.03 15.49
C GLU A 55 10.80 14.51 15.84
N ARG A 56 10.90 15.41 14.85
CA ARG A 56 10.77 16.86 15.09
C ARG A 56 9.38 17.21 15.65
N LEU A 57 8.32 16.58 15.13
CA LEU A 57 6.94 16.79 15.56
C LEU A 57 6.65 16.16 16.94
N THR A 58 7.06 14.90 17.15
CA THR A 58 6.85 14.21 18.43
C THR A 58 7.63 14.86 19.58
N ARG A 59 8.89 15.29 19.37
CA ARG A 59 9.61 16.13 20.36
C ARG A 59 8.91 17.47 20.61
N HIS A 60 8.28 18.07 19.61
CA HIS A 60 7.51 19.32 19.74
C HIS A 60 6.21 19.14 20.54
N VAL A 61 5.58 17.96 20.48
CA VAL A 61 4.46 17.55 21.34
C VAL A 61 4.95 17.34 22.77
N LEU A 62 5.97 16.51 23.00
CA LEU A 62 6.46 16.17 24.34
C LEU A 62 7.00 17.38 25.11
N GLY A 63 7.51 18.40 24.42
CA GLY A 63 7.88 19.70 25.03
C GLY A 63 6.71 20.55 25.53
N ARG A 64 5.46 20.17 25.25
CA ARG A 64 4.22 20.82 25.73
C ARG A 64 3.30 19.90 26.52
N VAL A 65 3.28 18.62 26.16
CA VAL A 65 2.47 17.56 26.77
C VAL A 65 3.40 16.40 27.14
N PRO A 66 4.16 16.48 28.25
CA PRO A 66 5.16 15.46 28.61
C PRO A 66 4.55 14.10 28.98
N ASN A 67 3.27 14.07 29.32
CA ASN A 67 2.43 12.89 29.59
C ASN A 67 1.68 12.38 28.34
N ASN A 68 2.15 12.73 27.12
CA ASN A 68 1.66 12.10 25.90
C ASN A 68 2.50 10.85 25.58
N ASP A 69 2.03 9.69 26.06
CA ASP A 69 2.70 8.40 25.89
C ASP A 69 2.66 7.91 24.43
N GLU A 70 1.66 8.34 23.66
CA GLU A 70 1.52 8.05 22.22
C GLU A 70 2.62 8.76 21.40
N ALA A 71 2.84 10.06 21.66
CA ALA A 71 3.94 10.85 21.09
C ALA A 71 5.30 10.30 21.50
N ARG A 72 5.42 9.75 22.70
CA ARG A 72 6.63 9.11 23.22
C ARG A 72 6.92 7.80 22.49
N ALA A 73 5.92 6.94 22.29
CA ALA A 73 6.06 5.71 21.49
C ALA A 73 6.45 6.00 20.03
N LEU A 74 5.79 6.98 19.39
CA LEU A 74 6.08 7.36 18.00
C LEU A 74 7.47 8.03 17.85
N LEU A 75 7.97 8.72 18.88
CA LEU A 75 9.36 9.20 18.91
C LEU A 75 10.38 8.06 19.03
N VAL A 76 10.08 7.03 19.83
CA VAL A 76 10.92 5.82 19.95
C VAL A 76 11.03 5.10 18.60
N GLU A 77 9.92 4.96 17.88
CA GLU A 77 9.89 4.39 16.51
C GLU A 77 10.71 5.25 15.53
N ALA A 78 10.49 6.58 15.52
CA ALA A 78 11.25 7.51 14.67
C ALA A 78 12.76 7.52 14.92
N LEU A 79 13.19 7.31 16.17
CA LEU A 79 14.60 7.17 16.54
C LEU A 79 15.16 5.79 16.14
N ALA A 80 14.37 4.73 16.28
CA ALA A 80 14.76 3.38 15.85
C ALA A 80 14.95 3.28 14.33
N HIS A 81 14.06 3.89 13.54
CA HIS A 81 14.19 3.98 12.07
C HIS A 81 15.41 4.81 11.65
N GLN A 82 15.78 5.83 12.43
CA GLN A 82 17.02 6.61 12.26
C GLN A 82 18.28 5.94 12.88
N ARG A 83 18.18 4.69 13.36
CA ARG A 83 19.26 3.95 14.05
C ARG A 83 19.81 4.59 15.33
N ARG A 84 19.10 5.56 15.91
CA ARG A 84 19.48 6.24 17.17
C ARG A 84 18.96 5.46 18.38
N TYR A 85 19.22 4.15 18.37
CA TYR A 85 18.64 3.17 19.29
C TYR A 85 18.91 3.47 20.77
N LYS A 86 20.05 4.08 21.11
CA LYS A 86 20.35 4.50 22.49
C LYS A 86 19.43 5.63 23.01
N GLU A 87 19.02 6.55 22.15
CA GLU A 87 18.02 7.56 22.51
C GLU A 87 16.61 6.95 22.52
N ALA A 88 16.31 6.05 21.58
CA ALA A 88 15.05 5.31 21.55
C ALA A 88 14.84 4.52 22.85
N GLU A 89 15.86 3.78 23.32
CA GLU A 89 15.84 3.07 24.60
C GLU A 89 15.61 4.03 25.78
N ALA A 90 16.40 5.10 25.90
CA ALA A 90 16.32 6.01 27.04
C ALA A 90 14.98 6.79 27.11
N LEU A 91 14.24 6.89 26.00
CA LEU A 91 12.88 7.44 25.95
C LEU A 91 11.80 6.37 26.14
N ALA A 92 12.05 5.14 25.67
CA ALA A 92 11.20 3.99 25.91
C ALA A 92 11.13 3.69 27.41
N GLU A 93 12.25 3.63 28.14
CA GLU A 93 12.32 3.35 29.59
C GLU A 93 11.59 4.36 30.50
N GLN A 94 10.96 5.39 29.91
CA GLN A 94 10.09 6.36 30.58
C GLN A 94 8.58 6.12 30.30
N LEU A 95 8.23 5.13 29.48
CA LEU A 95 6.87 4.62 29.30
C LEU A 95 6.51 3.68 30.46
N ASP A 96 5.21 3.58 30.75
CA ASP A 96 4.70 2.83 31.88
C ASP A 96 4.86 1.31 31.74
N GLY A 97 4.96 0.61 32.87
CA GLY A 97 5.40 -0.78 33.00
C GLY A 97 4.42 -1.86 32.52
N SER A 98 3.65 -1.61 31.46
CA SER A 98 2.68 -2.58 30.93
C SER A 98 3.36 -3.81 30.28
N PRO A 99 2.69 -4.98 30.23
CA PRO A 99 3.21 -6.15 29.54
C PRO A 99 3.43 -5.92 28.03
N GLU A 100 2.61 -5.11 27.39
CA GLU A 100 2.78 -4.72 25.98
C GLU A 100 4.03 -3.86 25.80
N TYR A 101 4.24 -2.87 26.69
CA TYR A 101 5.43 -2.02 26.65
C TYR A 101 6.72 -2.82 26.93
N ALA A 102 6.70 -3.73 27.89
CA ALA A 102 7.85 -4.60 28.18
C ALA A 102 8.25 -5.46 26.95
N ASN A 103 7.28 -5.90 26.14
CA ASN A 103 7.55 -6.56 24.87
C ASN A 103 8.08 -5.59 23.80
N ALA A 104 7.52 -4.37 23.69
CA ALA A 104 7.99 -3.37 22.73
C ALA A 104 9.45 -2.94 22.98
N LEU A 105 9.85 -2.75 24.24
CA LEU A 105 11.25 -2.50 24.64
C LEU A 105 12.16 -3.69 24.27
N LEU A 106 11.68 -4.92 24.43
CA LEU A 106 12.42 -6.11 24.03
C LEU A 106 12.63 -6.16 22.52
N GLU A 107 11.59 -5.96 21.69
CA GLU A 107 11.76 -5.94 20.23
C GLU A 107 12.68 -4.80 19.76
N LEU A 108 12.64 -3.63 20.40
CA LEU A 108 13.59 -2.54 20.15
C LEU A 108 15.05 -2.96 20.42
N ARG A 109 15.31 -3.60 21.58
CA ARG A 109 16.64 -4.12 21.95
C ARG A 109 17.14 -5.19 20.98
N LEU A 110 16.25 -6.11 20.57
CA LEU A 110 16.57 -7.16 19.60
C LEU A 110 16.85 -6.58 18.21
N THR A 111 16.11 -5.55 17.79
CA THR A 111 16.33 -4.82 16.53
C THR A 111 17.68 -4.11 16.54
N TRP A 112 18.02 -3.42 17.63
CA TRP A 112 19.33 -2.78 17.80
C TRP A 112 20.46 -3.81 17.67
N ILE A 113 20.35 -4.94 18.38
CA ILE A 113 21.30 -6.05 18.31
C ILE A 113 21.52 -6.57 16.88
N GLU A 114 20.49 -6.65 16.04
CA GLU A 114 20.59 -7.23 14.69
C GLU A 114 21.15 -6.26 13.63
N GLN A 115 20.83 -4.96 13.78
CA GLN A 115 21.07 -3.91 12.79
C GLN A 115 22.36 -3.10 13.06
N ASP A 116 22.70 -2.87 14.34
CA ASP A 116 23.87 -2.09 14.78
C ASP A 116 24.32 -2.53 16.19
N PRO A 117 24.91 -3.74 16.34
CA PRO A 117 25.06 -4.40 17.64
C PRO A 117 25.79 -3.53 18.69
N PRO A 118 25.16 -3.25 19.85
CA PRO A 118 25.74 -2.41 20.89
C PRO A 118 26.92 -3.08 21.60
N PRO A 119 27.74 -2.33 22.37
CA PRO A 119 28.81 -2.90 23.20
C PRO A 119 28.29 -3.95 24.18
N ALA A 120 29.08 -4.99 24.41
CA ALA A 120 28.71 -6.14 25.25
C ALA A 120 28.20 -5.72 26.66
N SER A 121 28.83 -4.71 27.26
CA SER A 121 28.43 -4.14 28.56
C SER A 121 27.01 -3.56 28.60
N GLN A 122 26.45 -3.12 27.47
CA GLN A 122 25.05 -2.66 27.39
C GLN A 122 24.10 -3.87 27.43
N VAL A 123 24.41 -4.92 26.66
CA VAL A 123 23.63 -6.16 26.64
C VAL A 123 23.70 -6.87 27.98
N GLU A 124 24.86 -6.88 28.63
CA GLU A 124 25.06 -7.42 29.98
C GLU A 124 24.24 -6.68 31.05
N GLN A 125 24.04 -5.36 30.92
CA GLN A 125 23.12 -4.61 31.79
C GLN A 125 21.66 -5.07 31.57
N TRP A 126 21.22 -5.22 30.32
CA TRP A 126 19.89 -5.76 30.02
C TRP A 126 19.70 -7.20 30.53
N LEU A 127 20.74 -8.03 30.46
CA LEU A 127 20.75 -9.42 30.95
C LEU A 127 20.88 -9.55 32.48
N ALA A 128 21.20 -8.46 33.17
CA ALA A 128 21.22 -8.38 34.64
C ALA A 128 19.85 -7.99 35.20
N THR A 129 19.04 -7.23 34.45
CA THR A 129 17.68 -6.81 34.84
C THR A 129 16.56 -7.68 34.24
N SER A 130 16.84 -8.47 33.20
CA SER A 130 15.90 -9.41 32.59
C SER A 130 16.02 -10.81 33.18
N ASP A 131 14.88 -11.50 33.36
CA ASP A 131 14.85 -12.94 33.64
C ASP A 131 14.04 -13.72 32.58
N GLY A 132 13.87 -15.04 32.81
CA GLY A 132 13.05 -15.92 31.98
C GLY A 132 13.33 -15.84 30.47
N THR A 133 12.26 -15.86 29.68
CA THR A 133 12.29 -15.81 28.21
C THR A 133 12.93 -14.53 27.66
N THR A 134 12.76 -13.39 28.34
CA THR A 134 13.34 -12.09 27.96
C THR A 134 14.86 -12.16 27.96
N ARG A 135 15.45 -12.71 29.03
CA ARG A 135 16.91 -12.93 29.14
C ARG A 135 17.42 -13.84 28.03
N VAL A 136 16.70 -14.93 27.76
CA VAL A 136 17.04 -15.89 26.68
C VAL A 136 17.05 -15.24 25.30
N ARG A 137 15.99 -14.50 24.93
CA ARG A 137 15.92 -13.83 23.62
C ARG A 137 17.06 -12.83 23.42
N LEU A 138 17.42 -12.06 24.45
CA LEU A 138 18.50 -11.08 24.39
C LEU A 138 19.87 -11.72 24.11
N TRP A 139 20.28 -12.74 24.88
CA TRP A 139 21.59 -13.37 24.65
C TRP A 139 21.62 -14.23 23.38
N GLN A 140 20.49 -14.82 22.97
CA GLN A 140 20.38 -15.51 21.68
C GLN A 140 20.61 -14.56 20.51
N ALA A 141 19.91 -13.43 20.46
CA ALA A 141 20.09 -12.46 19.38
C ALA A 141 21.51 -11.89 19.35
N TYR A 142 22.09 -11.55 20.51
CA TYR A 142 23.43 -10.94 20.53
C TYR A 142 24.54 -11.93 20.19
N SER A 143 24.45 -13.19 20.64
CA SER A 143 25.39 -14.23 20.22
C SER A 143 25.29 -14.56 18.72
N LEU A 144 24.09 -14.56 18.14
CA LEU A 144 23.91 -14.67 16.68
C LEU A 144 24.49 -13.47 15.93
N SER A 145 24.34 -12.25 16.44
CA SER A 145 24.94 -11.04 15.87
C SER A 145 26.48 -11.05 15.96
N LEU A 146 27.04 -11.44 17.11
CA LEU A 146 28.48 -11.67 17.27
C LEU A 146 29.01 -12.74 16.30
N ALA A 147 28.26 -13.82 16.07
CA ALA A 147 28.64 -14.84 15.10
C ALA A 147 28.61 -14.31 13.64
N LYS A 148 27.58 -13.53 13.29
CA LYS A 148 27.39 -12.87 11.98
C LYS A 148 28.53 -11.89 11.63
N PHE A 149 29.06 -11.16 12.61
CA PHE A 149 30.08 -10.12 12.38
C PHE A 149 31.51 -10.50 12.84
N GLY A 150 31.69 -11.53 13.66
CA GLY A 150 32.98 -11.93 14.24
C GLY A 150 33.24 -13.44 14.31
N GLY A 151 32.36 -14.27 13.73
CA GLY A 151 32.47 -15.73 13.75
C GLY A 151 32.05 -16.37 15.07
N ALA A 152 31.76 -17.68 15.02
CA ALA A 152 31.23 -18.44 16.16
C ALA A 152 32.13 -18.39 17.42
N ALA A 153 33.45 -18.21 17.26
CA ALA A 153 34.39 -18.09 18.38
C ALA A 153 34.04 -16.88 19.27
N ARG A 154 33.88 -15.70 18.67
CA ARG A 154 33.54 -14.48 19.41
C ARG A 154 32.17 -14.55 20.10
N ALA A 155 31.23 -15.31 19.53
CA ALA A 155 29.93 -15.58 20.14
C ALA A 155 30.06 -16.50 21.37
N LEU A 156 30.85 -17.58 21.26
CA LEU A 156 31.13 -18.52 22.34
C LEU A 156 31.92 -17.86 23.49
N ASP A 157 32.98 -17.12 23.16
CA ASP A 157 33.81 -16.37 24.13
C ASP A 157 32.96 -15.47 25.03
N TRP A 158 31.99 -14.76 24.43
CA TRP A 158 31.06 -13.90 25.17
C TRP A 158 30.01 -14.71 25.94
N LEU A 159 29.37 -15.70 25.31
CA LEU A 159 28.38 -16.55 25.98
C LEU A 159 28.95 -17.26 27.22
N ASN A 160 30.24 -17.60 27.22
CA ASN A 160 30.92 -18.25 28.33
C ASN A 160 31.19 -17.32 29.52
N GLN A 161 31.21 -15.99 29.31
CA GLN A 161 31.33 -15.00 30.39
C GLN A 161 30.01 -14.81 31.16
N LEU A 162 28.85 -15.17 30.56
CA LEU A 162 27.55 -14.99 31.20
C LEU A 162 27.34 -15.98 32.38
N PRO A 163 26.87 -15.52 33.55
CA PRO A 163 26.46 -16.43 34.61
C PRO A 163 25.14 -17.14 34.25
N PRO A 164 25.05 -18.47 34.40
CA PRO A 164 23.80 -19.20 34.23
C PRO A 164 22.82 -18.84 35.37
N GLN A 165 21.55 -18.62 35.05
CA GLN A 165 20.49 -18.40 36.01
C GLN A 165 19.36 -19.42 35.76
N ARG A 166 18.09 -19.02 35.84
CA ARG A 166 16.91 -19.83 35.49
C ARG A 166 16.93 -20.36 34.04
N ASP A 167 17.74 -19.74 33.18
CA ASP A 167 17.99 -20.09 31.78
C ASP A 167 19.19 -21.02 31.57
N GLY A 168 19.87 -21.47 32.64
CA GLY A 168 21.16 -22.16 32.58
C GLY A 168 21.19 -23.43 31.70
N GLN A 169 20.07 -24.14 31.59
CA GLN A 169 19.92 -25.27 30.66
C GLN A 169 20.02 -24.79 29.20
N VAL A 170 19.20 -23.80 28.81
CA VAL A 170 19.14 -23.25 27.44
C VAL A 170 20.47 -22.60 27.05
N LEU A 171 21.11 -21.88 27.99
CA LEU A 171 22.42 -21.26 27.80
C LEU A 171 23.51 -22.31 27.52
N ARG A 172 23.51 -23.44 28.26
CA ARG A 172 24.42 -24.58 28.00
C ARG A 172 24.19 -25.22 26.63
N LEU A 173 22.94 -25.48 26.25
CA LEU A 173 22.60 -26.05 24.94
C LEU A 173 23.06 -25.17 23.76
N ALA A 174 23.02 -23.83 23.94
CA ALA A 174 23.46 -22.87 22.94
C ALA A 174 24.99 -22.70 22.87
N ARG A 175 25.69 -22.64 24.01
CA ARG A 175 27.17 -22.68 24.04
C ARG A 175 27.70 -23.92 23.34
N ALA A 176 27.11 -25.09 23.65
CA ALA A 176 27.43 -26.34 22.98
C ALA A 176 27.24 -26.28 21.46
N ASN A 177 26.24 -25.52 20.96
CA ASN A 177 25.98 -25.37 19.52
C ASN A 177 27.10 -24.56 18.84
N PHE A 178 27.51 -23.42 19.43
CA PHE A 178 28.64 -22.65 18.91
C PHE A 178 29.98 -23.42 19.03
N ALA A 179 30.17 -24.20 20.09
CA ALA A 179 31.30 -25.10 20.23
C ALA A 179 31.33 -26.20 19.14
N GLU A 180 30.19 -26.82 18.83
CA GLU A 180 30.05 -27.80 17.74
C GLU A 180 30.37 -27.20 16.37
N GLN A 181 29.94 -25.95 16.10
CA GLN A 181 30.28 -25.22 14.87
C GLN A 181 31.79 -24.99 14.73
N LEU A 182 32.48 -24.73 15.84
CA LEU A 182 33.94 -24.57 15.90
C LEU A 182 34.71 -25.91 15.94
N ARG A 183 33.99 -27.03 16.11
CA ARG A 183 34.53 -28.36 16.41
C ARG A 183 35.29 -28.44 17.73
N ASP A 184 35.00 -27.55 18.68
CA ASP A 184 35.48 -27.69 20.07
C ASP A 184 34.57 -28.66 20.83
N TRP A 185 34.77 -29.94 20.55
CA TRP A 185 34.04 -31.02 21.21
C TRP A 185 34.32 -31.09 22.72
N LYS A 186 35.41 -30.48 23.22
CA LYS A 186 35.71 -30.46 24.65
C LYS A 186 34.76 -29.49 25.36
N GLU A 187 34.60 -28.29 24.81
CA GLU A 187 33.62 -27.31 25.28
C GLU A 187 32.18 -27.85 25.12
N THR A 188 31.87 -28.55 24.02
CA THR A 188 30.58 -29.25 23.85
C THR A 188 30.30 -30.24 24.99
N ILE A 189 31.29 -31.03 25.41
CA ILE A 189 31.18 -31.95 26.56
C ILE A 189 30.98 -31.15 27.85
N GLU A 190 31.80 -30.13 28.12
CA GLU A 190 31.77 -29.33 29.37
C GLU A 190 30.41 -28.62 29.58
N GLN A 191 29.74 -28.21 28.50
CA GLN A 191 28.42 -27.59 28.58
C GLN A 191 27.27 -28.61 28.68
N LEU A 192 27.31 -29.74 27.96
CA LEU A 192 26.22 -30.73 27.91
C LEU A 192 26.29 -31.82 28.99
N GLN A 193 27.47 -32.27 29.42
CA GLN A 193 27.62 -33.36 30.40
C GLN A 193 26.88 -33.08 31.73
N PRO A 194 26.92 -31.88 32.34
CA PRO A 194 26.17 -31.61 33.56
C PRO A 194 24.66 -31.73 33.41
N LEU A 195 24.12 -31.55 32.20
CA LEU A 195 22.70 -31.78 31.92
C LEU A 195 22.37 -33.28 31.82
N ALA A 196 23.30 -34.10 31.30
CA ALA A 196 23.15 -35.56 31.28
C ALA A 196 23.15 -36.14 32.70
N GLU A 197 24.09 -35.70 33.54
CA GLU A 197 24.22 -36.12 34.95
C GLU A 197 23.01 -35.75 35.80
N GLN A 198 22.35 -34.63 35.48
CA GLN A 198 21.14 -34.16 36.15
C GLN A 198 19.84 -34.73 35.56
N GLY A 199 19.91 -35.56 34.51
CA GLY A 199 18.73 -36.08 33.80
C GLY A 199 17.92 -35.03 33.03
N GLN A 200 18.53 -33.87 32.73
CA GLN A 200 17.90 -32.71 32.08
C GLN A 200 18.30 -32.54 30.60
N LEU A 201 19.09 -33.46 30.04
CA LEU A 201 19.52 -33.41 28.63
C LEU A 201 18.39 -33.93 27.71
N PRO A 202 17.86 -33.13 26.78
CA PRO A 202 16.84 -33.59 25.84
C PRO A 202 17.36 -34.70 24.91
N ALA A 203 16.46 -35.54 24.40
CA ALA A 203 16.83 -36.70 23.55
C ALA A 203 17.63 -36.34 22.29
N GLN A 204 17.44 -35.14 21.73
CA GLN A 204 18.23 -34.64 20.59
C GLN A 204 19.65 -34.22 21.02
N ASP A 205 19.78 -33.59 22.19
CA ASP A 205 21.06 -33.14 22.73
C ASP A 205 21.88 -34.30 23.35
N TRP A 206 21.22 -35.39 23.75
CA TRP A 206 21.87 -36.67 24.04
C TRP A 206 22.70 -37.15 22.84
N GLN A 207 22.14 -37.07 21.63
CA GLN A 207 22.86 -37.44 20.40
C GLN A 207 24.02 -36.48 20.09
N ARG A 208 23.89 -35.19 20.44
CA ARG A 208 24.96 -34.19 20.30
C ARG A 208 26.13 -34.46 21.25
N LEU A 209 25.85 -34.74 22.53
CA LEU A 209 26.87 -35.12 23.51
C LEU A 209 27.50 -36.48 23.18
N ALA A 210 26.71 -37.46 22.73
CA ALA A 210 27.23 -38.73 22.23
C ALA A 210 28.19 -38.51 21.06
N ASN A 211 27.82 -37.69 20.07
CA ASN A 211 28.73 -37.31 19.00
C ASN A 211 29.99 -36.59 19.51
N ALA A 212 29.89 -35.69 20.50
CA ALA A 212 31.07 -34.99 21.03
C ALA A 212 32.08 -35.96 21.68
N TYR A 213 31.61 -36.90 22.52
CA TYR A 213 32.47 -37.98 23.05
C TYR A 213 33.05 -38.84 21.93
N ILE A 214 32.25 -39.16 20.89
CA ILE A 214 32.71 -39.93 19.72
C ILE A 214 33.81 -39.18 18.97
N GLN A 215 33.67 -37.87 18.70
CA GLN A 215 34.69 -37.09 18.00
C GLN A 215 36.00 -37.00 18.79
N GLN A 216 35.94 -36.91 20.13
CA GLN A 216 37.11 -37.00 21.03
C GLN A 216 37.60 -38.43 21.29
N VAL A 217 36.84 -39.45 20.85
CA VAL A 217 37.13 -40.88 21.04
C VAL A 217 37.13 -41.29 22.53
N ASP A 218 36.36 -40.60 23.36
CA ASP A 218 36.23 -40.86 24.80
C ASP A 218 35.30 -42.07 25.08
N GLU A 219 35.92 -43.24 25.28
CA GLU A 219 35.20 -44.45 25.69
C GLU A 219 34.49 -44.31 27.05
N LYS A 220 34.99 -43.48 27.97
CA LYS A 220 34.48 -43.42 29.35
C LYS A 220 33.23 -42.55 29.42
N GLY A 221 33.30 -41.34 28.86
CA GLY A 221 32.16 -40.45 28.74
C GLY A 221 31.00 -41.08 27.98
N LEU A 222 31.29 -41.73 26.84
CA LEU A 222 30.24 -42.39 26.06
C LEU A 222 29.63 -43.60 26.78
N ASN A 223 30.43 -44.46 27.45
CA ASN A 223 29.87 -45.60 28.19
C ASN A 223 29.00 -45.16 29.38
N ALA A 224 29.35 -44.07 30.05
CA ALA A 224 28.48 -43.48 31.08
C ALA A 224 27.15 -42.98 30.46
N LEU A 225 27.23 -42.22 29.37
CA LEU A 225 26.08 -41.65 28.67
C LEU A 225 25.11 -42.70 28.10
N LEU A 226 25.61 -43.88 27.72
CA LEU A 226 24.79 -44.99 27.22
C LEU A 226 23.81 -45.58 28.25
N SER A 227 23.99 -45.29 29.54
CA SER A 227 23.05 -45.67 30.59
C SER A 227 21.77 -44.83 30.61
N SER A 228 21.82 -43.59 30.07
CA SER A 228 20.71 -42.63 30.02
C SER A 228 20.19 -42.41 28.59
N ALA A 229 20.44 -43.35 27.68
CA ALA A 229 20.03 -43.25 26.28
C ALA A 229 18.51 -43.17 26.10
N PRO A 230 17.99 -42.27 25.23
CA PRO A 230 16.56 -42.02 25.10
C PRO A 230 15.79 -43.18 24.42
N SER A 231 16.49 -44.07 23.72
CA SER A 231 15.96 -45.37 23.28
C SER A 231 17.10 -46.38 23.08
N PRO A 232 16.81 -47.70 23.01
CA PRO A 232 17.79 -48.70 22.62
C PRO A 232 18.42 -48.43 21.25
N GLU A 233 17.64 -47.92 20.30
CA GLU A 233 18.08 -47.59 18.95
C GLU A 233 19.08 -46.42 18.97
N ALA A 234 18.82 -45.36 19.73
CA ALA A 234 19.76 -44.26 19.92
C ALA A 234 21.06 -44.72 20.60
N ALA A 235 20.95 -45.54 21.64
CA ALA A 235 22.09 -46.17 22.31
C ALA A 235 22.98 -46.95 21.32
N ASN A 236 22.35 -47.69 20.40
CA ASN A 236 23.07 -48.48 19.41
C ASN A 236 23.62 -47.65 18.24
N GLN A 237 22.90 -46.61 17.80
CA GLN A 237 23.41 -45.66 16.80
C GLN A 237 24.67 -44.97 17.32
N ALA A 238 24.73 -44.62 18.61
CA ALA A 238 25.95 -44.11 19.24
C ALA A 238 27.07 -45.16 19.30
N ARG A 239 26.78 -46.43 19.65
CA ARG A 239 27.78 -47.53 19.61
C ARG A 239 28.36 -47.72 18.20
N LEU A 240 27.50 -47.74 17.17
CA LEU A 240 27.90 -47.87 15.76
C LEU A 240 28.69 -46.64 15.28
N ALA A 241 28.26 -45.43 15.63
CA ALA A 241 28.98 -44.20 15.29
C ALA A 241 30.36 -44.12 15.99
N MET A 242 30.47 -44.60 17.23
CA MET A 242 31.75 -44.74 17.94
C MET A 242 32.67 -45.74 17.25
N ALA A 243 32.14 -46.89 16.82
CA ALA A 243 32.89 -47.83 16.02
C ALA A 243 33.39 -47.18 14.72
N ASN A 244 32.49 -46.60 13.92
CA ASN A 244 32.80 -45.94 12.66
C ASN A 244 33.88 -44.85 12.80
N ARG A 245 33.80 -44.06 13.88
CA ARG A 245 34.79 -43.03 14.20
C ARG A 245 36.13 -43.62 14.61
N ALA A 246 36.14 -44.70 15.40
CA ALA A 246 37.37 -45.42 15.74
C ALA A 246 38.08 -45.98 14.49
N ILE A 247 37.34 -46.50 13.49
CA ILE A 247 37.91 -46.86 12.17
C ILE A 247 38.54 -45.62 11.51
N ALA A 248 37.80 -44.51 11.45
CA ALA A 248 38.23 -43.28 10.78
C ALA A 248 39.46 -42.60 11.43
N VAL A 249 39.86 -43.01 12.65
CA VAL A 249 41.12 -42.58 13.30
C VAL A 249 42.14 -43.71 13.45
N GLY A 250 41.96 -44.86 12.78
CA GLY A 250 42.88 -45.99 12.75
C GLY A 250 42.91 -46.87 14.01
N GLN A 251 41.91 -46.75 14.89
CA GLN A 251 41.82 -47.50 16.15
C GLN A 251 40.97 -48.77 15.98
N ASN A 252 41.39 -49.65 15.07
CA ASN A 252 40.57 -50.80 14.62
C ASN A 252 40.17 -51.76 15.76
N GLN A 253 41.03 -51.99 16.76
CA GLN A 253 40.68 -52.79 17.95
C GLN A 253 39.58 -52.15 18.81
N GLN A 254 39.51 -50.81 18.84
CA GLN A 254 38.42 -50.10 19.49
C GLN A 254 37.13 -50.25 18.67
N ALA A 255 37.19 -50.04 17.35
CA ALA A 255 36.04 -50.23 16.47
C ALA A 255 35.44 -51.65 16.58
N GLN A 256 36.29 -52.68 16.62
CA GLN A 256 35.88 -54.08 16.80
C GLN A 256 35.12 -54.29 18.11
N ARG A 257 35.60 -53.76 19.25
CA ARG A 257 34.91 -53.82 20.56
C ARG A 257 33.54 -53.11 20.51
N TRP A 258 33.47 -51.94 19.88
CA TRP A 258 32.22 -51.16 19.80
C TRP A 258 31.16 -51.80 18.89
N LEU A 259 31.55 -52.46 17.80
CA LEU A 259 30.61 -53.29 17.01
C LEU A 259 30.15 -54.52 17.78
N GLN A 260 31.05 -55.23 18.47
CA GLN A 260 30.70 -56.40 19.28
C GLN A 260 29.78 -56.06 20.47
N ALA A 261 29.73 -54.80 20.90
CA ALA A 261 28.80 -54.28 21.91
C ALA A 261 27.40 -53.96 21.37
N LEU A 262 27.14 -54.10 20.06
CA LEU A 262 25.80 -53.94 19.48
C LEU A 262 24.89 -55.14 19.83
N PRO A 263 23.61 -54.94 20.17
CA PRO A 263 22.67 -56.03 20.39
C PRO A 263 22.56 -56.94 19.16
N ALA A 264 22.41 -58.25 19.40
CA ALA A 264 22.45 -59.29 18.36
C ALA A 264 21.53 -59.00 17.15
N ALA A 265 20.35 -58.40 17.35
CA ALA A 265 19.44 -58.05 16.26
C ALA A 265 20.02 -57.03 15.25
N GLN A 266 20.90 -56.13 15.70
CA GLN A 266 21.60 -55.16 14.84
C GLN A 266 23.00 -55.64 14.46
N LEU A 267 23.72 -56.33 15.34
CA LEU A 267 24.98 -56.98 14.96
C LEU A 267 24.78 -58.04 13.86
N ASN A 268 23.57 -58.61 13.74
CA ASN A 268 23.18 -59.52 12.66
C ASN A 268 22.69 -58.82 11.38
N GLN A 269 22.59 -57.50 11.33
CA GLN A 269 22.29 -56.79 10.07
C GLN A 269 23.45 -56.98 9.09
N PRO A 270 23.19 -57.12 7.77
CA PRO A 270 24.24 -57.50 6.81
C PRO A 270 25.41 -56.50 6.74
N GLU A 271 25.13 -55.20 6.92
CA GLU A 271 26.13 -54.13 6.87
C GLU A 271 27.08 -54.20 8.08
N GLN A 272 26.55 -54.36 9.30
CA GLN A 272 27.32 -54.40 10.53
C GLN A 272 28.10 -55.72 10.66
N ARG A 273 27.54 -56.84 10.19
CA ARG A 273 28.30 -58.08 9.99
C ARG A 273 29.43 -57.91 8.98
N GLN A 274 29.16 -57.25 7.84
CA GLN A 274 30.18 -57.00 6.82
C GLN A 274 31.30 -56.09 7.34
N GLN A 275 30.96 -55.06 8.11
CA GLN A 275 31.91 -54.12 8.67
C GLN A 275 32.73 -54.74 9.82
N LEU A 276 32.13 -55.59 10.64
CA LEU A 276 32.88 -56.38 11.63
C LEU A 276 33.76 -57.44 10.94
N TRP A 277 33.30 -58.03 9.82
CA TRP A 277 34.13 -58.90 8.99
C TRP A 277 35.31 -58.13 8.42
N GLU A 278 35.11 -56.94 7.84
CA GLU A 278 36.17 -56.05 7.34
C GLU A 278 37.17 -55.65 8.43
N LEU A 279 36.71 -55.28 9.64
CA LEU A 279 37.62 -54.94 10.74
C LEU A 279 38.38 -56.15 11.29
N ALA A 280 37.74 -57.32 11.36
CA ALA A 280 38.44 -58.57 11.64
C ALA A 280 39.46 -58.89 10.53
N ARG A 281 39.17 -58.47 9.28
CA ARG A 281 40.02 -58.63 8.10
C ARG A 281 41.23 -57.69 8.04
N GLU A 282 41.15 -56.55 8.73
CA GLU A 282 42.25 -55.58 8.90
C GLU A 282 43.02 -55.77 10.20
N GLY A 283 42.37 -56.29 11.26
CA GLY A 283 43.00 -56.68 12.52
C GLY A 283 43.57 -58.10 12.53
N ASP A 284 43.56 -58.79 11.38
CA ASP A 284 43.99 -60.18 11.16
C ASP A 284 43.36 -61.24 12.12
N ASP A 285 42.13 -61.00 12.59
CA ASP A 285 41.30 -61.93 13.37
C ASP A 285 40.66 -62.99 12.44
N ALA A 286 41.51 -63.89 11.94
CA ALA A 286 41.13 -64.93 10.99
C ALA A 286 39.96 -65.85 11.46
N PRO A 287 39.87 -66.26 12.75
CA PRO A 287 38.73 -67.03 13.25
C PRO A 287 37.40 -66.26 13.19
N LEU A 288 37.40 -64.95 13.49
CA LEU A 288 36.20 -64.12 13.35
C LEU A 288 35.84 -63.89 11.88
N VAL A 289 36.83 -63.71 11.00
CA VAL A 289 36.63 -63.61 9.54
C VAL A 289 36.01 -64.89 8.97
N GLN A 290 36.51 -66.07 9.32
CA GLN A 290 35.95 -67.35 8.86
C GLN A 290 34.50 -67.52 9.34
N ARG A 291 34.22 -67.23 10.61
CA ARG A 291 32.86 -67.34 11.17
C ARG A 291 31.88 -66.38 10.49
N LEU A 292 32.19 -65.08 10.46
CA LEU A 292 31.33 -64.06 9.85
C LEU A 292 31.14 -64.28 8.36
N SER A 293 32.14 -64.83 7.65
CA SER A 293 31.98 -65.23 6.25
C SER A 293 30.87 -66.25 6.04
N ASN A 294 30.85 -67.30 6.87
CA ASN A 294 29.82 -68.35 6.81
C ASN A 294 28.44 -67.78 7.19
N GLU A 295 28.38 -66.96 8.24
CA GLU A 295 27.13 -66.32 8.70
C GLU A 295 26.56 -65.29 7.71
N LEU A 296 27.42 -64.58 6.97
CA LEU A 296 27.04 -63.66 5.89
C LEU A 296 26.67 -64.37 4.59
N GLN A 297 26.90 -65.69 4.48
CA GLN A 297 26.90 -66.42 3.22
C GLN A 297 27.79 -65.74 2.16
N ARG A 298 28.93 -65.15 2.59
CA ARG A 298 29.97 -64.67 1.67
C ARG A 298 30.30 -65.82 0.72
N PRO A 299 30.51 -65.56 -0.59
CA PRO A 299 30.91 -66.60 -1.53
C PRO A 299 32.06 -67.39 -0.89
N CYS A 300 31.81 -68.65 -0.54
CA CYS A 300 32.69 -69.40 0.39
C CYS A 300 34.16 -69.38 -0.08
N LEU A 301 34.33 -69.30 -1.39
CA LEU A 301 35.56 -69.15 -2.15
C LEU A 301 36.27 -67.79 -1.99
N GLU A 302 35.55 -66.67 -1.92
CA GLU A 302 36.12 -65.34 -1.61
C GLU A 302 36.83 -65.37 -0.23
N THR A 303 36.17 -66.00 0.74
CA THR A 303 36.72 -66.26 2.08
C THR A 303 37.94 -67.19 2.02
N VAL A 304 37.88 -68.27 1.23
CA VAL A 304 39.05 -69.14 0.98
C VAL A 304 40.22 -68.35 0.38
N ASP A 305 40.01 -67.44 -0.58
CA ASP A 305 41.10 -66.63 -1.15
C ASP A 305 41.76 -65.75 -0.09
N TRP A 306 40.94 -65.06 0.72
CA TRP A 306 41.48 -64.20 1.77
C TRP A 306 42.25 -64.99 2.83
N LEU A 307 41.64 -66.08 3.33
CA LEU A 307 42.27 -66.98 4.31
C LEU A 307 43.56 -67.60 3.75
N SER A 308 43.60 -67.97 2.46
CA SER A 308 44.74 -68.68 1.84
C SER A 308 46.08 -67.94 1.93
N ARG A 309 46.06 -66.65 2.28
CA ARG A 309 47.23 -65.77 2.40
C ARG A 309 47.60 -65.42 3.84
N ARG A 310 46.83 -65.89 4.84
CA ARG A 310 46.94 -65.51 6.26
C ARG A 310 46.80 -66.71 7.19
N ASP A 311 45.73 -67.47 7.03
CA ASP A 311 45.55 -68.78 7.66
C ASP A 311 45.16 -69.82 6.57
N PRO A 312 46.16 -70.49 5.97
CA PRO A 312 45.91 -71.46 4.91
C PRO A 312 45.25 -72.75 5.42
N GLU A 313 45.22 -73.03 6.72
CA GLU A 313 44.50 -74.19 7.26
C GLU A 313 43.02 -73.89 7.43
N LEU A 314 42.64 -72.72 7.97
CA LEU A 314 41.25 -72.24 7.92
C LEU A 314 40.78 -72.09 6.46
N ALA A 315 41.67 -71.72 5.52
CA ALA A 315 41.34 -71.70 4.09
C ALA A 315 41.05 -73.10 3.52
N ARG A 316 41.87 -74.10 3.86
CA ARG A 316 41.68 -75.50 3.45
C ARG A 316 40.45 -76.12 4.11
N GLU A 317 40.14 -75.74 5.34
CA GLU A 317 38.90 -76.12 6.04
C GLU A 317 37.68 -75.52 5.35
N GLN A 318 37.66 -74.20 5.16
CA GLN A 318 36.58 -73.49 4.47
C GLN A 318 36.33 -74.07 3.07
N LEU A 319 37.39 -74.38 2.31
CA LEU A 319 37.27 -74.95 0.95
C LEU A 319 36.61 -76.34 0.91
N LYS A 320 36.65 -77.12 1.99
CA LYS A 320 35.91 -78.40 2.09
C LYS A 320 34.39 -78.17 2.19
N GLY A 321 33.97 -77.07 2.80
CA GLY A 321 32.56 -76.65 2.89
C GLY A 321 32.05 -75.93 1.64
N CYS A 322 32.94 -75.37 0.81
CA CYS A 322 32.53 -74.68 -0.41
C CYS A 322 32.00 -75.65 -1.47
N ASN A 323 30.77 -75.41 -1.94
CA ASN A 323 30.21 -76.14 -3.07
C ASN A 323 30.98 -75.83 -4.36
N ALA A 324 31.41 -76.89 -5.05
CA ALA A 324 32.13 -76.83 -6.32
C ALA A 324 31.36 -76.20 -7.48
N SER A 325 30.03 -76.12 -7.39
CA SER A 325 29.17 -75.64 -8.48
C SER A 325 28.77 -74.15 -8.39
N THR A 326 29.03 -73.45 -7.27
CA THR A 326 28.50 -72.08 -7.06
C THR A 326 29.15 -71.06 -7.98
N ASP A 327 30.47 -71.12 -8.13
CA ASP A 327 31.19 -70.59 -9.28
C ASP A 327 32.21 -71.67 -9.65
N PRO A 328 31.98 -72.49 -10.68
CA PRO A 328 32.91 -73.56 -11.04
C PRO A 328 34.29 -73.05 -11.47
N ARG A 329 34.41 -71.79 -11.92
CA ARG A 329 35.68 -71.20 -12.35
C ARG A 329 36.41 -70.55 -11.18
N ALA A 330 35.76 -69.82 -10.28
CA ALA A 330 36.43 -69.39 -9.04
C ALA A 330 36.69 -70.58 -8.11
N TYR A 331 35.81 -71.59 -8.09
CA TYR A 331 36.07 -72.85 -7.38
C TYR A 331 37.27 -73.53 -8.01
N ALA A 332 37.29 -73.79 -9.31
CA ALA A 332 38.47 -74.33 -9.98
C ALA A 332 39.70 -73.45 -9.74
N VAL A 333 39.66 -72.12 -9.89
CA VAL A 333 40.81 -71.21 -9.74
C VAL A 333 41.31 -71.08 -8.29
N LEU A 334 40.45 -71.26 -7.28
CA LEU A 334 40.89 -71.25 -5.88
C LEU A 334 41.30 -72.64 -5.43
N LYS A 335 40.57 -73.67 -5.86
CA LYS A 335 41.09 -75.03 -6.05
C LYS A 335 42.17 -75.10 -7.16
N GLN A 336 42.81 -74.01 -7.63
CA GLN A 336 43.94 -74.02 -8.60
C GLN A 336 45.16 -73.39 -7.95
N ARG A 337 44.96 -72.18 -7.43
CA ARG A 337 45.74 -71.54 -6.36
C ARG A 337 46.00 -72.50 -5.19
N LEU A 338 45.14 -73.53 -5.06
CA LEU A 338 45.28 -74.67 -4.16
C LEU A 338 45.41 -76.05 -4.88
N TYR A 339 44.97 -76.31 -6.14
CA TYR A 339 45.06 -77.64 -6.87
C TYR A 339 45.14 -77.69 -8.46
N GLY A 340 44.13 -77.33 -9.31
CA GLY A 340 44.13 -77.38 -10.82
C GLY A 340 43.07 -76.55 -11.63
N ASP A 341 43.24 -76.41 -12.97
CA ASP A 341 42.68 -75.42 -13.97
C ASP A 341 41.20 -75.55 -14.54
N PRO A 342 40.66 -74.55 -15.32
CA PRO A 342 39.26 -74.50 -15.85
C PRO A 342 39.03 -74.49 -17.43
N PRO A 343 37.90 -75.04 -17.99
CA PRO A 343 37.64 -75.10 -19.47
C PRO A 343 36.24 -74.62 -20.04
N GLN A 344 35.90 -75.07 -21.29
CA GLN A 344 34.89 -74.66 -22.33
C GLN A 344 33.46 -75.32 -22.25
N PRO A 345 32.38 -75.01 -23.08
CA PRO A 345 32.30 -74.54 -24.51
C PRO A 345 31.25 -73.42 -24.88
N PRO A 346 31.06 -73.00 -26.18
CA PRO A 346 30.46 -71.69 -26.58
C PRO A 346 29.02 -71.67 -27.23
N GLN A 347 28.52 -70.47 -27.60
CA GLN A 347 27.09 -70.14 -27.93
C GLN A 347 26.79 -69.46 -29.33
N PRO A 348 25.49 -69.37 -29.77
CA PRO A 348 25.00 -68.80 -31.06
C PRO A 348 25.12 -67.27 -31.26
N ARG A 349 24.81 -66.74 -32.47
CA ARG A 349 25.26 -65.37 -32.87
C ARG A 349 24.34 -64.39 -33.65
N THR A 350 23.32 -64.76 -34.45
CA THR A 350 22.65 -63.77 -35.35
C THR A 350 21.14 -63.57 -35.20
N ALA A 351 20.63 -62.41 -35.64
CA ALA A 351 19.25 -61.96 -35.43
C ALA A 351 18.18 -62.92 -36.00
N ALA A 352 18.36 -63.34 -37.26
CA ALA A 352 17.40 -64.20 -37.96
C ALA A 352 17.35 -65.62 -37.37
N GLU A 353 18.48 -66.15 -36.88
CA GLU A 353 18.52 -67.44 -36.17
C GLU A 353 17.67 -67.38 -34.88
N TRP A 354 17.77 -66.28 -34.13
CA TRP A 354 16.97 -66.05 -32.93
C TRP A 354 15.49 -65.81 -33.25
N GLU A 355 15.15 -65.07 -34.31
CA GLU A 355 13.75 -64.86 -34.67
C GLU A 355 13.10 -66.14 -35.21
N GLN A 356 13.83 -66.91 -36.02
CA GLN A 356 13.37 -68.22 -36.49
C GLN A 356 13.13 -69.16 -35.31
N ARG A 357 14.04 -69.20 -34.33
CA ARG A 357 13.85 -69.95 -33.08
C ARG A 357 12.57 -69.51 -32.35
N TYR A 358 12.30 -68.21 -32.22
CA TYR A 358 11.05 -67.73 -31.62
C TYR A 358 9.83 -68.19 -32.41
N ARG A 359 9.78 -67.96 -33.73
CA ARG A 359 8.65 -68.34 -34.59
C ARG A 359 8.36 -69.85 -34.55
N GLN A 360 9.36 -70.69 -34.33
CA GLN A 360 9.23 -72.15 -34.25
C GLN A 360 8.84 -72.68 -32.86
N SER A 361 9.26 -72.03 -31.78
CA SER A 361 9.14 -72.58 -30.41
C SER A 361 8.27 -71.76 -29.44
N GLY A 362 7.96 -70.50 -29.77
CA GLY A 362 7.36 -69.54 -28.84
C GLY A 362 8.30 -69.03 -27.73
N ASP A 363 9.58 -69.40 -27.76
CA ASP A 363 10.60 -69.04 -26.76
C ASP A 363 10.77 -67.52 -26.64
N MET A 364 10.32 -66.96 -25.52
CA MET A 364 10.37 -65.51 -25.26
C MET A 364 11.80 -64.97 -25.14
N ALA A 365 12.78 -65.79 -24.73
CA ALA A 365 14.18 -65.39 -24.74
C ALA A 365 14.72 -65.27 -26.18
N ALA A 366 14.20 -66.07 -27.11
CA ALA A 366 14.51 -65.94 -28.53
C ALA A 366 13.85 -64.69 -29.15
N LEU A 367 12.61 -64.33 -28.76
CA LEU A 367 11.99 -63.05 -29.14
C LEU A 367 12.79 -61.85 -28.61
N GLU A 368 13.27 -61.95 -27.36
CA GLU A 368 14.08 -60.92 -26.72
C GLU A 368 15.42 -60.72 -27.46
N GLN A 369 16.13 -61.80 -27.77
CA GLN A 369 17.39 -61.71 -28.50
C GLN A 369 17.21 -61.29 -29.97
N ALA A 370 16.11 -61.70 -30.62
CA ALA A 370 15.76 -61.25 -31.96
C ALA A 370 15.44 -59.75 -31.99
N THR A 371 14.55 -59.26 -31.12
CA THR A 371 14.17 -57.84 -31.04
C THR A 371 15.28 -56.96 -30.47
N PHE A 372 16.24 -57.52 -29.72
CA PHE A 372 17.50 -56.86 -29.39
C PHE A 372 18.33 -56.60 -30.65
N LEU A 373 18.63 -57.64 -31.43
CA LEU A 373 19.49 -57.52 -32.61
C LEU A 373 18.84 -56.72 -33.75
N LEU A 374 17.52 -56.83 -33.95
CA LEU A 374 16.78 -55.99 -34.91
C LEU A 374 16.87 -54.50 -34.56
N MET A 375 16.78 -54.13 -33.27
CA MET A 375 16.94 -52.76 -32.82
C MET A 375 18.39 -52.26 -32.99
N GLN A 376 19.38 -53.13 -32.75
CA GLN A 376 20.80 -52.82 -33.01
C GLN A 376 21.11 -52.63 -34.51
N GLN A 377 20.36 -53.30 -35.39
CA GLN A 377 20.43 -53.18 -36.85
C GLN A 377 19.59 -52.01 -37.41
N GLY A 378 18.93 -51.22 -36.57
CA GLY A 378 18.11 -50.08 -36.98
C GLY A 378 16.71 -50.45 -37.51
N HIS A 379 16.32 -51.72 -37.53
CA HIS A 379 15.02 -52.21 -38.01
C HIS A 379 13.89 -52.01 -36.97
N GLY A 380 13.80 -50.81 -36.39
CA GLY A 380 12.91 -50.48 -35.28
C GLY A 380 11.42 -50.68 -35.58
N GLU A 381 10.98 -50.37 -36.80
CA GLU A 381 9.60 -50.60 -37.23
C GLU A 381 9.24 -52.09 -37.32
N HIS A 382 10.17 -52.95 -37.74
CA HIS A 382 9.93 -54.39 -37.78
C HIS A 382 9.89 -54.97 -36.35
N ALA A 383 10.78 -54.50 -35.48
CA ALA A 383 10.73 -54.83 -34.06
C ALA A 383 9.40 -54.35 -33.41
N ARG A 384 8.91 -53.14 -33.75
CA ARG A 384 7.61 -52.61 -33.29
C ARG A 384 6.46 -53.53 -33.70
N GLN A 385 6.35 -53.87 -34.98
CA GLN A 385 5.30 -54.75 -35.49
C GLN A 385 5.31 -56.14 -34.84
N LEU A 386 6.49 -56.74 -34.66
CA LEU A 386 6.65 -58.04 -34.00
C LEU A 386 6.26 -57.99 -32.52
N LEU A 387 6.61 -56.91 -31.82
CA LEU A 387 6.22 -56.67 -30.42
C LEU A 387 4.73 -56.36 -30.26
N GLU A 388 4.11 -55.62 -31.18
CA GLU A 388 2.66 -55.34 -31.16
C GLU A 388 1.85 -56.61 -31.39
N GLN A 389 2.23 -57.43 -32.37
CA GLN A 389 1.61 -58.74 -32.61
C GLN A 389 1.75 -59.67 -31.39
N ALA A 390 2.92 -59.68 -30.74
CA ALA A 390 3.12 -60.44 -29.51
C ALA A 390 2.29 -59.87 -28.34
N TYR A 391 2.25 -58.53 -28.17
CA TYR A 391 1.50 -57.86 -27.12
C TYR A 391 0.00 -58.16 -27.24
N ASP A 392 -0.57 -58.01 -28.42
CA ASP A 392 -2.00 -58.23 -28.66
C ASP A 392 -2.34 -59.73 -28.54
N ARG A 393 -1.49 -60.64 -29.08
CA ARG A 393 -1.65 -62.12 -28.92
C ARG A 393 -1.62 -62.58 -27.46
N HIS A 394 -0.71 -62.01 -26.65
CA HIS A 394 -0.53 -62.40 -25.26
C HIS A 394 -1.27 -61.48 -24.26
N GLN A 395 -2.21 -60.65 -24.73
CA GLN A 395 -3.02 -59.74 -23.90
C GLN A 395 -2.15 -58.85 -22.97
N GLY A 396 -1.04 -58.35 -23.51
CA GLY A 396 -0.03 -57.54 -22.84
C GLY A 396 0.88 -58.29 -21.86
N ARG A 397 0.77 -59.62 -21.74
CA ARG A 397 1.62 -60.46 -20.87
C ARG A 397 2.95 -60.82 -21.56
N LEU A 398 3.79 -59.82 -21.78
CA LEU A 398 5.16 -59.99 -22.26
C LEU A 398 6.17 -59.81 -21.11
N ALA A 399 7.42 -60.23 -21.32
CA ALA A 399 8.52 -59.98 -20.39
C ALA A 399 8.79 -58.46 -20.24
N PRO A 400 9.28 -57.98 -19.07
CA PRO A 400 9.49 -56.55 -18.82
C PRO A 400 10.38 -55.86 -19.86
N SER A 401 11.43 -56.52 -20.34
CA SER A 401 12.33 -56.03 -21.39
C SER A 401 11.65 -55.85 -22.76
N LEU A 402 10.67 -56.70 -23.09
CA LEU A 402 9.87 -56.58 -24.31
C LEU A 402 8.85 -55.44 -24.19
N LEU A 403 8.22 -55.29 -23.03
CA LEU A 403 7.31 -54.17 -22.73
C LEU A 403 8.07 -52.83 -22.74
N GLN A 404 9.27 -52.79 -22.15
CA GLN A 404 10.17 -51.65 -22.21
C GLN A 404 10.54 -51.32 -23.65
N ARG A 405 10.97 -52.31 -24.45
CA ARG A 405 11.34 -52.11 -25.86
C ARG A 405 10.16 -51.54 -26.68
N LEU A 406 8.93 -52.00 -26.43
CA LEU A 406 7.72 -51.48 -27.07
C LEU A 406 7.38 -50.06 -26.58
N GLY A 407 7.50 -49.79 -25.28
CA GLY A 407 7.38 -48.44 -24.72
C GLY A 407 8.36 -47.45 -25.35
N ASN A 408 9.63 -47.82 -25.48
CA ASN A 408 10.70 -47.03 -26.11
C ASN A 408 10.46 -46.74 -27.61
N LEU A 409 9.52 -47.44 -28.26
CA LEU A 409 9.09 -47.19 -29.64
C LEU A 409 7.88 -46.25 -29.69
N TYR A 410 6.91 -46.40 -28.78
CA TYR A 410 5.78 -45.47 -28.61
C TYR A 410 6.18 -44.09 -28.04
N ALA A 411 7.25 -44.05 -27.26
CA ALA A 411 7.74 -42.84 -26.60
C ALA A 411 8.45 -41.85 -27.55
N ARG A 412 8.81 -42.27 -28.76
CA ARG A 412 9.44 -41.41 -29.78
C ARG A 412 8.44 -40.44 -30.41
N ASN A 413 8.93 -39.29 -30.86
CA ASN A 413 8.10 -38.26 -31.48
C ASN A 413 7.41 -38.75 -32.78
N ASP A 414 8.08 -39.63 -33.54
CA ASP A 414 7.61 -40.29 -34.77
C ASP A 414 6.76 -41.55 -34.53
N GLY A 415 6.70 -42.05 -33.28
CA GLY A 415 5.93 -43.25 -32.94
C GLY A 415 4.41 -43.02 -33.02
N PRO A 416 3.60 -44.04 -33.34
CA PRO A 416 2.14 -43.90 -33.47
C PRO A 416 1.46 -43.53 -32.14
N LEU A 417 0.43 -42.68 -32.19
CA LEU A 417 -0.32 -42.25 -31.00
C LEU A 417 -1.51 -43.19 -30.71
N ASP A 418 -1.22 -44.43 -30.28
CA ASP A 418 -2.26 -45.36 -29.79
C ASP A 418 -2.46 -45.18 -28.28
N SER A 419 -3.37 -44.29 -27.90
CA SER A 419 -3.69 -44.00 -26.49
C SER A 419 -4.06 -45.25 -25.68
N ARG A 420 -4.69 -46.26 -26.29
CA ARG A 420 -5.10 -47.48 -25.59
C ARG A 420 -3.89 -48.36 -25.28
N ARG A 421 -2.97 -48.56 -26.24
CA ARG A 421 -1.75 -49.34 -26.01
C ARG A 421 -0.76 -48.58 -25.13
N MET A 422 -0.65 -47.25 -25.27
CA MET A 422 0.15 -46.39 -24.39
C MET A 422 -0.30 -46.45 -22.92
N LEU A 423 -1.61 -46.36 -22.64
CA LEU A 423 -2.16 -46.52 -21.29
C LEU A 423 -1.87 -47.91 -20.68
N GLY A 424 -1.88 -48.96 -21.51
CA GLY A 424 -1.51 -50.32 -21.06
C GLY A 424 -0.01 -50.50 -20.78
N LEU A 425 0.85 -49.70 -21.42
CA LEU A 425 2.31 -49.74 -21.26
C LEU A 425 2.81 -48.89 -20.09
N ILE A 426 2.20 -47.72 -19.83
CA ILE A 426 2.59 -46.78 -18.76
C ILE A 426 2.96 -47.46 -17.42
N PRO A 427 2.13 -48.33 -16.81
CA PRO A 427 2.46 -48.95 -15.52
C PRO A 427 3.46 -50.12 -15.61
N ARG A 428 4.04 -50.41 -16.79
CA ARG A 428 4.91 -51.57 -17.05
C ARG A 428 6.26 -51.21 -17.69
N VAL A 429 6.55 -49.91 -17.82
CA VAL A 429 7.82 -49.37 -18.34
C VAL A 429 8.51 -48.51 -17.29
N ASP A 430 9.81 -48.25 -17.47
CA ASP A 430 10.61 -47.37 -16.62
C ASP A 430 10.11 -45.92 -16.57
N ALA A 431 10.57 -45.18 -15.56
CA ALA A 431 10.15 -43.80 -15.30
C ALA A 431 10.42 -42.85 -16.48
N SER A 432 11.53 -43.04 -17.20
CA SER A 432 11.92 -42.21 -18.35
C SER A 432 10.93 -42.38 -19.52
N THR A 433 10.62 -43.62 -19.86
CA THR A 433 9.70 -43.96 -20.95
C THR A 433 8.27 -43.60 -20.56
N ARG A 434 7.88 -43.85 -19.31
CA ARG A 434 6.58 -43.42 -18.76
C ARG A 434 6.40 -41.91 -18.86
N ALA A 435 7.42 -41.13 -18.54
CA ALA A 435 7.43 -39.67 -18.66
C ALA A 435 7.23 -39.19 -20.11
N GLN A 436 7.83 -39.88 -21.09
CA GLN A 436 7.66 -39.55 -22.51
C GLN A 436 6.26 -39.93 -23.02
N LEU A 437 5.74 -41.11 -22.66
CA LEU A 437 4.37 -41.53 -23.01
C LEU A 437 3.31 -40.58 -22.43
N LEU A 438 3.44 -40.20 -21.16
CA LEU A 438 2.55 -39.23 -20.51
C LEU A 438 2.68 -37.82 -21.13
N GLY A 439 3.90 -37.41 -21.49
CA GLY A 439 4.15 -36.14 -22.18
C GLY A 439 3.43 -36.05 -23.54
N ARG A 440 3.55 -37.08 -24.38
CA ARG A 440 2.86 -37.12 -25.70
C ARG A 440 1.34 -37.15 -25.56
N LEU A 441 0.79 -37.78 -24.52
CA LEU A 441 -0.65 -37.75 -24.23
C LEU A 441 -1.12 -36.35 -23.79
N ALA A 442 -0.33 -35.63 -22.99
CA ALA A 442 -0.61 -34.24 -22.61
C ALA A 442 -0.51 -33.29 -23.82
N GLU A 443 0.48 -33.48 -24.69
CA GLU A 443 0.63 -32.73 -25.96
C GLU A 443 -0.56 -32.92 -26.91
N ALA A 444 -1.11 -34.14 -26.95
CA ALA A 444 -2.33 -34.44 -27.70
C ALA A 444 -3.63 -34.01 -27.00
N GLY A 445 -3.56 -33.21 -25.92
CA GLY A 445 -4.71 -32.72 -25.17
C GLY A 445 -5.47 -33.79 -24.37
N GLN A 446 -4.94 -35.02 -24.25
CA GLN A 446 -5.63 -36.16 -23.65
C GLN A 446 -5.51 -36.16 -22.11
N CYS A 447 -5.79 -35.01 -21.49
CA CYS A 447 -5.52 -34.77 -20.08
C CYS A 447 -6.32 -35.66 -19.13
N ASP A 448 -7.52 -36.11 -19.51
CA ASP A 448 -8.25 -37.11 -18.74
C ASP A 448 -7.67 -38.52 -18.87
N ALA A 449 -6.89 -38.83 -19.91
CA ALA A 449 -6.11 -40.05 -19.96
C ALA A 449 -4.88 -39.94 -19.04
N VAL A 450 -4.18 -38.81 -19.07
CA VAL A 450 -3.05 -38.51 -18.17
C VAL A 450 -3.48 -38.58 -16.69
N ARG A 451 -4.56 -37.89 -16.31
CA ARG A 451 -5.10 -37.88 -14.93
C ARG A 451 -5.58 -39.26 -14.44
N ARG A 452 -5.94 -40.19 -15.33
CA ARG A 452 -6.27 -41.59 -14.98
C ARG A 452 -5.06 -42.54 -14.98
N ALA A 453 -3.95 -42.15 -15.61
CA ALA A 453 -2.75 -42.96 -15.76
C ALA A 453 -1.68 -42.68 -14.69
N VAL A 454 -1.76 -41.49 -14.07
CA VAL A 454 -0.89 -41.06 -12.96
C VAL A 454 -1.57 -41.42 -11.62
N PRO A 455 -0.85 -41.99 -10.63
CA PRO A 455 -1.42 -42.26 -9.31
C PRO A 455 -1.74 -40.96 -8.55
N ALA A 456 -2.70 -41.03 -7.62
CA ALA A 456 -3.15 -39.88 -6.82
C ALA A 456 -2.02 -39.21 -5.99
N THR A 457 -0.97 -39.96 -5.66
CA THR A 457 0.31 -39.45 -5.18
C THR A 457 1.40 -39.76 -6.22
N PRO A 458 1.72 -38.83 -7.13
CA PRO A 458 2.80 -39.03 -8.10
C PRO A 458 4.15 -39.15 -7.41
N SER A 459 5.04 -39.96 -7.96
CA SER A 459 6.38 -40.21 -7.37
C SER A 459 7.53 -39.98 -8.37
N GLU A 460 7.21 -39.71 -9.63
CA GLU A 460 8.19 -39.53 -10.70
C GLU A 460 8.05 -38.13 -11.32
N PRO A 461 9.16 -37.41 -11.59
CA PRO A 461 9.10 -36.05 -12.13
C PRO A 461 8.31 -35.94 -13.44
N GLY A 462 8.37 -36.96 -14.29
CA GLY A 462 7.63 -37.01 -15.55
C GLY A 462 6.11 -37.10 -15.40
N GLN A 463 5.61 -37.67 -14.31
CA GLN A 463 4.19 -37.69 -13.98
C GLN A 463 3.72 -36.27 -13.63
N TYR A 464 4.45 -35.61 -12.74
CA TYR A 464 4.22 -34.22 -12.36
C TYR A 464 4.29 -33.26 -13.57
N ARG A 465 5.30 -33.39 -14.44
CA ARG A 465 5.41 -32.55 -15.65
C ARG A 465 4.22 -32.72 -16.60
N ALA A 466 3.68 -33.93 -16.73
CA ALA A 466 2.50 -34.18 -17.57
C ALA A 466 1.21 -33.61 -16.95
N LEU A 467 1.04 -33.72 -15.62
CA LEU A 467 -0.05 -33.05 -14.90
C LEU A 467 0.04 -31.52 -15.01
N GLY A 468 1.22 -30.93 -14.81
CA GLY A 468 1.45 -29.49 -14.95
C GLY A 468 1.11 -28.96 -16.35
N ARG A 469 1.41 -29.72 -17.40
CA ARG A 469 1.04 -29.36 -18.78
C ARG A 469 -0.48 -29.37 -18.99
N CYS A 470 -1.17 -30.29 -18.34
CA CYS A 470 -2.63 -30.40 -18.39
C CYS A 470 -3.37 -29.40 -17.50
N ALA A 471 -2.73 -28.88 -16.45
CA ALA A 471 -3.31 -27.86 -15.57
C ALA A 471 -3.14 -26.44 -16.11
N MET A 472 -2.05 -26.16 -16.85
CA MET A 472 -1.65 -24.79 -17.22
C MET A 472 -2.74 -23.90 -17.87
N PRO A 473 -3.58 -24.38 -18.81
CA PRO A 473 -4.57 -23.53 -19.47
C PRO A 473 -5.70 -23.03 -18.56
N ASP A 474 -6.15 -23.85 -17.62
CA ASP A 474 -7.32 -23.57 -16.76
C ASP A 474 -6.91 -23.18 -15.32
N GLN A 475 -5.78 -23.71 -14.84
CA GLN A 475 -5.32 -23.63 -13.45
C GLN A 475 -3.79 -23.45 -13.38
N PRO A 476 -3.25 -22.28 -13.79
CA PRO A 476 -1.81 -22.05 -13.79
C PRO A 476 -1.16 -22.20 -12.41
N GLY A 477 -1.88 -21.85 -11.32
CA GLY A 477 -1.41 -22.08 -9.96
C GLY A 477 -1.26 -23.57 -9.58
N GLU A 478 -2.12 -24.46 -10.10
CA GLU A 478 -1.94 -25.91 -9.93
C GLU A 478 -0.73 -26.41 -10.74
N ALA A 479 -0.56 -25.88 -11.96
CA ALA A 479 0.60 -26.18 -12.80
C ALA A 479 1.93 -25.78 -12.16
N VAL A 480 1.99 -24.64 -11.46
CA VAL A 480 3.17 -24.23 -10.66
C VAL A 480 3.53 -25.30 -9.62
N VAL A 481 2.55 -25.77 -8.83
CA VAL A 481 2.79 -26.80 -7.79
C VAL A 481 3.33 -28.10 -8.41
N TYR A 482 2.78 -28.52 -9.54
CA TYR A 482 3.25 -29.70 -10.25
C TYR A 482 4.66 -29.54 -10.84
N TYR A 483 4.97 -28.44 -11.53
CA TYR A 483 6.31 -28.24 -12.08
C TYR A 483 7.37 -28.04 -10.98
N GLN A 484 7.04 -27.37 -9.86
CA GLN A 484 7.91 -27.32 -8.68
C GLN A 484 8.13 -28.70 -8.04
N ALA A 485 7.15 -29.61 -8.11
CA ALA A 485 7.32 -30.99 -7.64
C ALA A 485 8.23 -31.80 -8.57
N ALA A 486 8.12 -31.60 -9.89
CA ALA A 486 9.04 -32.18 -10.86
C ALA A 486 10.48 -31.68 -10.68
N GLU A 487 10.69 -30.36 -10.49
CA GLU A 487 12.03 -29.80 -10.26
C GLU A 487 12.64 -30.29 -8.93
N ARG A 488 11.85 -30.41 -7.86
CA ARG A 488 12.31 -31.01 -6.58
C ARG A 488 12.75 -32.47 -6.71
N LEU A 489 12.32 -33.17 -7.77
CA LEU A 489 12.77 -34.52 -8.13
C LEU A 489 13.87 -34.52 -9.23
N GLY A 490 14.46 -33.35 -9.53
CA GLY A 490 15.60 -33.19 -10.44
C GLY A 490 15.26 -32.86 -11.90
N ASP A 491 14.00 -32.60 -12.25
CA ASP A 491 13.62 -32.37 -13.64
C ASP A 491 13.87 -30.94 -14.13
N SER A 492 15.05 -30.73 -14.72
CA SER A 492 15.38 -29.50 -15.43
C SER A 492 14.42 -29.18 -16.59
N GLY A 493 13.77 -30.20 -17.18
CA GLY A 493 12.81 -30.04 -18.28
C GLY A 493 11.50 -29.35 -17.89
N SER A 494 11.20 -29.24 -16.59
CA SER A 494 10.03 -28.51 -16.07
C SER A 494 10.29 -27.02 -15.82
N ARG A 495 11.54 -26.53 -15.90
CA ARG A 495 11.88 -25.13 -15.56
C ARG A 495 11.23 -24.08 -16.47
N LEU A 496 11.34 -24.22 -17.79
CA LEU A 496 10.72 -23.26 -18.71
C LEU A 496 9.17 -23.28 -18.59
N PRO A 497 8.49 -24.44 -18.53
CA PRO A 497 7.07 -24.50 -18.19
C PRO A 497 6.70 -23.90 -16.82
N LEU A 498 7.56 -24.05 -15.80
CA LEU A 498 7.37 -23.43 -14.49
C LEU A 498 7.42 -21.90 -14.58
N ALA A 499 8.36 -21.33 -15.33
CA ALA A 499 8.41 -19.88 -15.54
C ALA A 499 7.10 -19.36 -16.18
N TYR A 500 6.63 -19.99 -17.26
CA TYR A 500 5.34 -19.64 -17.87
C TYR A 500 4.15 -19.79 -16.90
N ALA A 501 4.11 -20.86 -16.09
CA ALA A 501 3.04 -21.09 -15.13
C ALA A 501 3.05 -20.06 -13.98
N LEU A 502 4.23 -19.63 -13.52
CA LEU A 502 4.39 -18.58 -12.50
C LEU A 502 3.90 -17.22 -13.02
N GLU A 503 4.30 -16.82 -14.23
CA GLU A 503 3.82 -15.58 -14.87
C GLU A 503 2.29 -15.60 -15.05
N ALA A 504 1.73 -16.74 -15.51
CA ALA A 504 0.28 -16.93 -15.65
C ALA A 504 -0.47 -16.98 -14.31
N ALA A 505 0.22 -17.30 -13.21
CA ALA A 505 -0.31 -17.23 -11.84
C ALA A 505 -0.07 -15.86 -11.16
N GLY A 506 0.64 -14.93 -11.82
CA GLY A 506 0.97 -13.60 -11.30
C GLY A 506 2.25 -13.50 -10.45
N ASP A 507 3.01 -14.59 -10.28
CA ASP A 507 4.26 -14.63 -9.51
C ASP A 507 5.49 -14.36 -10.41
N SER A 508 5.56 -13.13 -10.93
CA SER A 508 6.68 -12.68 -11.76
C SER A 508 8.00 -12.57 -10.98
N GLU A 509 7.98 -12.42 -9.65
CA GLU A 509 9.22 -12.39 -8.84
C GLU A 509 9.88 -13.78 -8.80
N ALA A 510 9.12 -14.87 -8.64
CA ALA A 510 9.66 -16.23 -8.70
C ALA A 510 10.00 -16.69 -10.13
N ALA A 511 9.32 -16.18 -11.17
CA ALA A 511 9.63 -16.49 -12.56
C ALA A 511 10.97 -15.88 -13.02
N LEU A 512 11.28 -14.66 -12.60
CA LEU A 512 12.46 -13.90 -13.03
C LEU A 512 13.83 -14.62 -12.89
N PRO A 513 14.18 -15.32 -11.77
CA PRO A 513 15.41 -16.10 -11.70
C PRO A 513 15.43 -17.32 -12.63
N ILE A 514 14.27 -17.91 -12.94
CA ILE A 514 14.16 -19.01 -13.89
C ILE A 514 14.41 -18.51 -15.31
N TRP A 515 13.80 -17.38 -15.70
CA TRP A 515 14.08 -16.71 -16.98
C TRP A 515 15.57 -16.41 -17.15
N ARG A 516 16.21 -15.80 -16.14
CA ARG A 516 17.64 -15.46 -16.16
C ARG A 516 18.60 -16.65 -16.29
N THR A 517 18.12 -17.90 -16.22
CA THR A 517 18.93 -19.13 -16.36
C THR A 517 18.57 -19.98 -17.58
N GLN A 518 17.71 -19.48 -18.49
CA GLN A 518 17.36 -20.19 -19.72
C GLN A 518 18.46 -20.12 -20.80
N PRO A 519 18.75 -21.23 -21.52
CA PRO A 519 19.73 -21.26 -22.60
C PRO A 519 19.22 -20.52 -23.85
N ASP A 520 20.14 -20.09 -24.72
CA ASP A 520 19.85 -19.34 -25.96
C ASP A 520 18.77 -19.98 -26.83
N SER A 521 18.72 -21.32 -26.89
CA SER A 521 17.74 -22.10 -27.67
C SER A 521 16.30 -22.05 -27.12
N ALA A 522 16.07 -21.54 -25.91
CA ALA A 522 14.74 -21.36 -25.33
C ALA A 522 14.12 -19.98 -25.64
N TRP A 523 14.93 -19.01 -26.07
CA TRP A 523 14.52 -17.61 -26.24
C TRP A 523 13.82 -17.35 -27.58
N THR A 524 12.58 -17.81 -27.69
CA THR A 524 11.61 -17.34 -28.71
C THR A 524 11.13 -15.92 -28.40
N ASP A 525 10.59 -15.21 -29.38
CA ASP A 525 10.04 -13.87 -29.18
C ASP A 525 8.89 -13.85 -28.15
N ASN A 526 8.03 -14.87 -28.15
CA ASN A 526 7.03 -15.06 -27.09
C ASN A 526 7.67 -15.22 -25.69
N ALA A 527 8.76 -15.99 -25.56
CA ALA A 527 9.50 -16.12 -24.31
C ALA A 527 10.13 -14.79 -23.86
N ARG A 528 10.69 -14.02 -24.80
CA ARG A 528 11.26 -12.68 -24.55
C ARG A 528 10.19 -11.69 -24.10
N LEU A 529 9.05 -11.62 -24.79
CA LEU A 529 7.93 -10.73 -24.44
C LEU A 529 7.28 -11.12 -23.10
N THR A 530 7.16 -12.42 -22.81
CA THR A 530 6.69 -12.91 -21.50
C THR A 530 7.67 -12.50 -20.39
N ALA A 531 8.96 -12.78 -20.55
CA ALA A 531 9.99 -12.39 -19.58
C ALA A 531 10.14 -10.86 -19.45
N ALA A 532 9.84 -10.10 -20.51
CA ALA A 532 9.81 -8.64 -20.46
C ALA A 532 8.65 -8.12 -19.61
N ARG A 533 7.44 -8.69 -19.77
CA ARG A 533 6.28 -8.40 -18.92
C ARG A 533 6.56 -8.79 -17.46
N GLY A 534 7.10 -9.98 -17.22
CA GLY A 534 7.44 -10.45 -15.88
C GLY A 534 8.50 -9.60 -15.18
N ALA A 535 9.59 -9.26 -15.88
CA ALA A 535 10.61 -8.36 -15.36
C ALA A 535 10.04 -6.95 -15.04
N LEU A 536 9.11 -6.44 -15.86
CA LEU A 536 8.42 -5.17 -15.58
C LEU A 536 7.55 -5.25 -14.31
N ASN A 537 6.77 -6.33 -14.17
CA ASN A 537 5.94 -6.60 -12.99
C ASN A 537 6.80 -6.70 -11.71
N ALA A 538 7.93 -7.42 -11.78
CA ALA A 538 8.92 -7.53 -10.72
C ALA A 538 9.79 -6.26 -10.51
N GLY A 539 9.47 -5.17 -11.20
CA GLY A 539 10.12 -3.86 -11.06
C GLY A 539 11.50 -3.72 -11.73
N ASP A 540 12.02 -4.75 -12.37
CA ASP A 540 13.28 -4.73 -13.14
C ASP A 540 13.04 -4.19 -14.56
N ALA A 541 12.76 -2.89 -14.64
CA ALA A 541 12.53 -2.19 -15.90
C ALA A 541 13.76 -2.18 -16.84
N GLN A 542 14.96 -2.52 -16.35
CA GLN A 542 16.14 -2.69 -17.22
C GLN A 542 16.17 -4.07 -17.86
N ALA A 543 15.96 -5.16 -17.11
CA ALA A 543 15.85 -6.48 -17.72
C ALA A 543 14.64 -6.57 -18.66
N ALA A 544 13.50 -5.97 -18.27
CA ALA A 544 12.32 -5.86 -19.11
C ALA A 544 12.65 -5.26 -20.49
N ARG A 545 13.36 -4.13 -20.50
CA ARG A 545 13.78 -3.43 -21.72
C ARG A 545 14.67 -4.30 -22.60
N ARG A 546 15.71 -4.94 -22.03
CA ARG A 546 16.62 -5.83 -22.81
C ARG A 546 15.90 -7.01 -23.44
N TYR A 547 14.94 -7.62 -22.74
CA TYR A 547 14.17 -8.72 -23.30
C TYR A 547 13.22 -8.23 -24.40
N TRP A 548 12.58 -7.07 -24.21
CA TRP A 548 11.71 -6.46 -25.21
C TRP A 548 12.47 -6.03 -26.48
N ASP A 549 13.62 -5.35 -26.35
CA ASP A 549 14.48 -4.93 -27.48
C ASP A 549 15.03 -6.12 -28.30
N ALA A 550 15.05 -7.32 -27.71
CA ALA A 550 15.52 -8.55 -28.36
C ALA A 550 14.41 -9.34 -29.06
N ALA A 551 13.16 -8.87 -28.99
CA ALA A 551 11.99 -9.51 -29.62
C ALA A 551 11.53 -8.78 -30.88
N ALA A 552 10.79 -9.48 -31.75
CA ALA A 552 9.94 -8.84 -32.76
C ALA A 552 8.68 -8.20 -32.12
N HIS A 553 8.12 -7.17 -32.77
CA HIS A 553 6.96 -6.39 -32.27
C HIS A 553 5.89 -6.26 -33.35
N ASP A 554 5.04 -7.28 -33.49
CA ASP A 554 4.05 -7.37 -34.57
C ASP A 554 2.66 -6.82 -34.17
N SER A 555 2.35 -6.72 -32.88
CA SER A 555 1.04 -6.32 -32.35
C SER A 555 1.06 -5.04 -31.50
N ALA A 556 -0.12 -4.43 -31.33
CA ALA A 556 -0.28 -3.28 -30.43
C ALA A 556 0.07 -3.60 -28.96
N ASP A 557 -0.22 -4.83 -28.48
CA ASP A 557 0.12 -5.27 -27.12
C ASP A 557 1.65 -5.32 -26.88
N ASP A 558 2.45 -5.63 -27.92
CA ASP A 558 3.92 -5.63 -27.87
C ASP A 558 4.49 -4.22 -27.75
N TRP A 559 4.01 -3.29 -28.58
CA TRP A 559 4.41 -1.89 -28.52
C TRP A 559 3.91 -1.19 -27.23
N ALA A 560 2.73 -1.56 -26.73
CA ALA A 560 2.22 -1.10 -25.44
C ALA A 560 3.05 -1.61 -24.24
N LEU A 561 3.66 -2.80 -24.33
CA LEU A 561 4.67 -3.25 -23.37
C LEU A 561 5.92 -2.36 -23.41
N GLY A 562 6.43 -2.04 -24.61
CA GLY A 562 7.53 -1.09 -24.79
C GLY A 562 7.24 0.28 -24.17
N ALA A 563 6.03 0.80 -24.38
CA ALA A 563 5.56 2.04 -23.76
C ALA A 563 5.55 1.97 -22.22
N ALA A 564 4.98 0.90 -21.64
CA ALA A 564 4.92 0.72 -20.19
C ALA A 564 6.32 0.58 -19.55
N ILE A 565 7.26 -0.09 -20.25
CA ILE A 565 8.67 -0.17 -19.84
C ILE A 565 9.29 1.24 -19.81
N ALA A 566 9.13 2.03 -20.87
CA ALA A 566 9.68 3.39 -20.96
C ALA A 566 9.08 4.33 -19.88
N GLN A 567 7.77 4.25 -19.62
CA GLN A 567 7.12 4.97 -18.51
C GLN A 567 7.73 4.59 -17.15
N ARG A 568 8.00 3.29 -16.91
CA ARG A 568 8.62 2.82 -15.66
C ARG A 568 10.10 3.23 -15.53
N GLN A 569 10.75 3.56 -16.63
CA GLN A 569 12.10 4.16 -16.68
C GLN A 569 12.08 5.70 -16.55
N GLY A 570 10.90 6.34 -16.61
CA GLY A 570 10.74 7.80 -16.57
C GLY A 570 10.86 8.49 -17.94
N ASP A 571 11.03 7.74 -19.04
CA ASP A 571 11.09 8.30 -20.39
C ASP A 571 9.69 8.35 -21.03
N TYR A 572 8.96 9.42 -20.71
CA TYR A 572 7.62 9.65 -21.25
C TYR A 572 7.61 9.96 -22.76
N GLN A 573 8.73 10.42 -23.34
CA GLN A 573 8.81 10.73 -24.78
C GLN A 573 9.04 9.47 -25.61
N ALA A 574 9.94 8.57 -25.19
CA ALA A 574 10.05 7.24 -25.79
C ALA A 574 8.75 6.44 -25.60
N ALA A 575 8.12 6.53 -24.43
CA ALA A 575 6.82 5.91 -24.19
C ALA A 575 5.74 6.41 -25.16
N LEU A 576 5.63 7.73 -25.37
CA LEU A 576 4.71 8.32 -26.35
C LEU A 576 5.04 7.86 -27.79
N GLY A 577 6.32 7.71 -28.11
CA GLY A 577 6.77 7.10 -29.37
C GLY A 577 6.27 5.66 -29.56
N PHE A 578 6.39 4.82 -28.53
CA PHE A 578 5.91 3.43 -28.58
C PHE A 578 4.38 3.33 -28.59
N GLN A 579 3.65 4.20 -27.90
CA GLN A 579 2.19 4.27 -28.02
C GLN A 579 1.75 4.62 -29.45
N ARG A 580 2.47 5.52 -30.14
CA ARG A 580 2.19 5.83 -31.55
C ARG A 580 2.40 4.62 -32.47
N GLN A 581 3.33 3.72 -32.16
CA GLN A 581 3.47 2.43 -32.87
C GLN A 581 2.35 1.44 -32.50
N ALA A 582 1.99 1.33 -31.22
CA ALA A 582 0.88 0.49 -30.78
C ALA A 582 -0.43 0.84 -31.51
N LEU A 583 -0.70 2.14 -31.69
CA LEU A 583 -1.87 2.62 -32.42
C LEU A 583 -1.81 2.43 -33.96
N ALA A 584 -0.68 1.98 -34.51
CA ALA A 584 -0.60 1.54 -35.91
C ALA A 584 -0.86 0.04 -36.09
N HIS A 585 -0.66 -0.79 -35.05
CA HIS A 585 -0.68 -2.26 -35.13
C HIS A 585 -2.02 -2.88 -34.68
N ASN A 586 -3.11 -2.52 -35.36
CA ASN A 586 -4.49 -2.99 -35.10
C ASN A 586 -5.00 -2.70 -33.65
N PRO A 587 -5.17 -1.43 -33.27
CA PRO A 587 -5.44 -1.06 -31.89
C PRO A 587 -6.88 -1.32 -31.40
N ARG A 588 -7.00 -1.58 -30.10
CA ARG A 588 -8.25 -1.64 -29.32
C ARG A 588 -8.45 -0.38 -28.47
N ALA A 589 -9.64 -0.23 -27.87
CA ALA A 589 -9.98 0.91 -27.01
C ALA A 589 -9.03 1.07 -25.80
N ASP A 590 -8.57 -0.04 -25.21
CA ASP A 590 -7.62 -0.05 -24.09
C ASP A 590 -6.26 0.56 -24.46
N HIS A 591 -5.82 0.40 -25.71
CA HIS A 591 -4.59 1.03 -26.19
C HIS A 591 -4.74 2.54 -26.39
N TYR A 592 -5.87 3.01 -26.92
CA TYR A 592 -6.17 4.44 -27.00
C TYR A 592 -6.25 5.10 -25.61
N TYR A 593 -6.86 4.41 -24.63
CA TYR A 593 -6.89 4.88 -23.25
C TYR A 593 -5.48 4.95 -22.64
N ALA A 594 -4.68 3.87 -22.74
CA ALA A 594 -3.30 3.86 -22.25
C ALA A 594 -2.43 4.94 -22.93
N ALA A 595 -2.55 5.09 -24.25
CA ALA A 595 -1.87 6.11 -25.02
C ALA A 595 -2.26 7.53 -24.57
N SER A 596 -3.54 7.77 -24.23
CA SER A 596 -3.99 9.07 -23.72
C SER A 596 -3.32 9.44 -22.40
N SER A 597 -3.20 8.49 -21.47
CA SER A 597 -2.49 8.69 -20.19
C SER A 597 -0.99 8.91 -20.41
N THR A 598 -0.37 8.21 -21.35
CA THR A 598 1.04 8.42 -21.72
C THR A 598 1.26 9.82 -22.33
N ALA A 599 0.40 10.26 -23.25
CA ALA A 599 0.45 11.59 -23.84
C ALA A 599 0.32 12.70 -22.78
N GLN A 600 -0.57 12.52 -21.80
CA GLN A 600 -0.71 13.47 -20.69
C GLN A 600 0.58 13.60 -19.86
N LEU A 601 1.24 12.48 -19.54
CA LEU A 601 2.52 12.47 -18.82
C LEU A 601 3.68 13.05 -19.65
N ALA A 602 3.61 12.92 -20.98
CA ALA A 602 4.56 13.52 -21.93
C ALA A 602 4.29 15.01 -22.22
N GLY A 603 3.26 15.62 -21.63
CA GLY A 603 2.86 17.02 -21.83
C GLY A 603 1.99 17.29 -23.07
N ASP A 604 1.65 16.28 -23.86
CA ASP A 604 0.81 16.39 -25.06
C ASP A 604 -0.68 16.26 -24.69
N SER A 605 -1.21 17.25 -23.97
CA SER A 605 -2.61 17.27 -23.53
C SER A 605 -3.63 17.35 -24.68
N ALA A 606 -3.22 17.81 -25.86
CA ALA A 606 -4.05 17.80 -27.06
C ALA A 606 -4.22 16.37 -27.59
N GLN A 607 -3.11 15.64 -27.82
CA GLN A 607 -3.17 14.26 -28.30
C GLN A 607 -3.78 13.31 -27.25
N SER A 608 -3.51 13.55 -25.96
CA SER A 608 -4.19 12.93 -24.81
C SER A 608 -5.71 13.02 -24.94
N SER A 609 -6.24 14.23 -25.12
CA SER A 609 -7.69 14.44 -25.24
C SER A 609 -8.29 13.76 -26.47
N ALA A 610 -7.58 13.77 -27.60
CA ALA A 610 -8.02 13.15 -28.85
C ALA A 610 -8.06 11.61 -28.76
N TRP A 611 -7.04 10.97 -28.17
CA TRP A 611 -7.04 9.51 -27.99
C TRP A 611 -8.02 9.05 -26.92
N LEU A 612 -8.25 9.84 -25.86
CA LEU A 612 -9.26 9.53 -24.86
C LEU A 612 -10.68 9.58 -25.45
N ALA A 613 -10.96 10.54 -26.35
CA ALA A 613 -12.21 10.58 -27.12
C ALA A 613 -12.38 9.32 -28.00
N GLU A 614 -11.31 8.85 -28.64
CA GLU A 614 -11.34 7.64 -29.49
C GLU A 614 -11.52 6.36 -28.66
N ALA A 615 -10.95 6.28 -27.45
CA ALA A 615 -11.20 5.17 -26.52
C ALA A 615 -12.69 5.10 -26.12
N VAL A 616 -13.32 6.25 -25.83
CA VAL A 616 -14.77 6.34 -25.58
C VAL A 616 -15.58 6.00 -26.83
N ARG A 617 -15.13 6.40 -28.04
CA ARG A 617 -15.81 6.07 -29.31
C ARG A 617 -15.79 4.57 -29.61
N LEU A 618 -14.72 3.87 -29.27
CA LEU A 618 -14.55 2.44 -29.49
C LEU A 618 -15.19 1.56 -28.40
N ALA A 619 -15.26 2.05 -27.16
CA ALA A 619 -15.87 1.34 -26.03
C ALA A 619 -16.78 2.27 -25.22
N PRO A 620 -17.92 2.73 -25.78
CA PRO A 620 -18.78 3.74 -25.16
C PRO A 620 -19.39 3.29 -23.83
N ASP A 621 -19.54 1.97 -23.63
CA ASP A 621 -20.09 1.38 -22.42
C ASP A 621 -19.10 1.32 -21.24
N GLN A 622 -17.79 1.53 -21.45
CA GLN A 622 -16.79 1.51 -20.38
C GLN A 622 -16.89 2.75 -19.47
N PRO A 623 -17.26 2.60 -18.17
CA PRO A 623 -17.49 3.75 -17.30
C PRO A 623 -16.27 4.64 -17.08
N ARG A 624 -15.09 4.04 -16.87
CA ARG A 624 -13.85 4.77 -16.60
C ARG A 624 -13.48 5.72 -17.73
N TYR A 625 -13.61 5.27 -18.98
CA TYR A 625 -13.29 6.08 -20.15
C TYR A 625 -14.24 7.29 -20.27
N ARG A 626 -15.54 7.10 -20.02
CA ARG A 626 -16.51 8.21 -19.96
C ARG A 626 -16.17 9.21 -18.86
N ALA A 627 -15.85 8.73 -17.66
CA ALA A 627 -15.55 9.58 -16.51
C ALA A 627 -14.31 10.46 -16.76
N ASP A 628 -13.19 9.85 -17.17
CA ASP A 628 -11.96 10.59 -17.45
C ASP A 628 -12.12 11.55 -18.64
N TYR A 629 -12.89 11.18 -19.66
CA TYR A 629 -13.18 12.07 -20.80
C TYR A 629 -14.09 13.24 -20.41
N GLY A 630 -15.12 12.99 -19.59
CA GLY A 630 -15.96 14.03 -19.01
C GLY A 630 -15.14 15.03 -18.19
N MET A 631 -14.25 14.55 -17.33
CA MET A 631 -13.34 15.40 -16.56
C MET A 631 -12.35 16.18 -17.46
N ARG A 632 -11.82 15.55 -18.52
CA ARG A 632 -10.96 16.23 -19.51
C ARG A 632 -11.69 17.37 -20.23
N LEU A 633 -12.95 17.15 -20.66
CA LEU A 633 -13.78 18.18 -21.28
C LEU A 633 -14.14 19.29 -20.30
N ALA A 634 -14.48 18.95 -19.05
CA ALA A 634 -14.84 19.91 -18.00
C ALA A 634 -13.70 20.86 -17.63
N GLY A 635 -12.44 20.40 -17.75
CA GLY A 635 -11.23 21.19 -17.56
C GLY A 635 -10.79 22.03 -18.77
N SER A 636 -11.52 22.02 -19.90
CA SER A 636 -11.14 22.80 -21.08
C SER A 636 -11.26 24.31 -20.85
N MET A 637 -10.40 25.09 -21.51
CA MET A 637 -10.49 26.56 -21.54
C MET A 637 -11.71 27.05 -22.34
N ASP A 638 -12.20 26.26 -23.31
CA ASP A 638 -13.38 26.59 -24.11
C ASP A 638 -14.70 26.24 -23.40
N LYS A 639 -15.60 27.21 -23.28
CA LYS A 639 -16.94 27.02 -22.71
C LYS A 639 -17.80 26.04 -23.51
N ALA A 640 -17.65 25.95 -24.82
CA ALA A 640 -18.41 25.00 -25.64
C ALA A 640 -17.98 23.55 -25.35
N GLN A 641 -16.67 23.27 -25.28
CA GLN A 641 -16.14 21.98 -24.82
C GLN A 641 -16.52 21.67 -23.36
N ARG A 642 -16.44 22.62 -22.42
CA ARG A 642 -16.91 22.41 -21.03
C ARG A 642 -18.39 22.06 -20.95
N ARG A 643 -19.23 22.55 -21.86
CA ARG A 643 -20.66 22.16 -21.92
C ARG A 643 -20.85 20.73 -22.44
N GLN A 644 -19.96 20.25 -23.30
CA GLN A 644 -20.01 18.86 -23.81
C GLN A 644 -19.69 17.81 -22.74
N SER A 645 -19.08 18.19 -21.60
CA SER A 645 -18.80 17.23 -20.53
C SER A 645 -20.04 16.76 -19.77
N ILE A 646 -21.12 17.54 -19.75
CA ILE A 646 -22.32 17.31 -18.93
C ILE A 646 -22.86 15.88 -19.08
N PRO A 647 -23.23 15.37 -20.28
CA PRO A 647 -23.78 14.02 -20.43
C PRO A 647 -22.78 12.89 -20.08
N TYR A 648 -21.47 13.14 -20.15
CA TYR A 648 -20.47 12.16 -19.70
C TYR A 648 -20.37 12.14 -18.17
N LEU A 649 -20.41 13.31 -17.53
CA LEU A 649 -20.40 13.44 -16.08
C LEU A 649 -21.71 12.96 -15.44
N GLU A 650 -22.86 13.28 -16.02
CA GLU A 650 -24.19 12.78 -15.62
C GLU A 650 -24.24 11.24 -15.55
N ARG A 651 -23.53 10.57 -16.46
CA ARG A 651 -23.42 9.11 -16.43
C ARG A 651 -22.33 8.64 -15.47
N ALA A 652 -21.18 9.31 -15.45
CA ALA A 652 -20.07 8.95 -14.55
C ALA A 652 -20.46 9.07 -13.06
N THR A 653 -21.30 10.03 -12.65
CA THR A 653 -21.83 10.12 -11.28
C THR A 653 -22.89 9.06 -10.94
N GLN A 654 -23.43 8.34 -11.94
CA GLN A 654 -24.27 7.15 -11.75
C GLN A 654 -23.43 5.87 -11.70
N ASP A 655 -22.33 5.82 -12.46
CA ASP A 655 -21.41 4.69 -12.49
C ASP A 655 -20.47 4.66 -11.26
N PHE A 656 -20.10 5.83 -10.74
CA PHE A 656 -19.22 6.07 -9.58
C PHE A 656 -19.89 7.03 -8.58
N PRO A 657 -21.01 6.63 -7.93
CA PRO A 657 -21.77 7.50 -7.03
C PRO A 657 -20.94 8.03 -5.84
N GLU A 658 -19.91 7.29 -5.42
CA GLU A 658 -18.98 7.64 -4.34
C GLU A 658 -17.93 8.71 -4.72
N ASP A 659 -17.66 8.94 -6.00
CA ASP A 659 -16.71 9.98 -6.42
C ASP A 659 -17.39 11.36 -6.42
N TYR A 660 -17.32 12.02 -5.27
CA TYR A 660 -17.80 13.38 -5.06
C TYR A 660 -17.15 14.40 -6.01
N ARG A 661 -15.94 14.16 -6.54
CA ARG A 661 -15.25 15.12 -7.43
C ARG A 661 -15.91 15.17 -8.80
N LEU A 662 -16.47 14.06 -9.28
CA LEU A 662 -17.30 14.04 -10.49
C LEU A 662 -18.58 14.88 -10.30
N GLY A 663 -19.21 14.75 -9.13
CA GLY A 663 -20.44 15.49 -8.78
C GLY A 663 -20.22 16.98 -8.54
N GLU A 664 -19.15 17.36 -7.85
CA GLU A 664 -18.73 18.76 -7.67
C GLU A 664 -18.46 19.41 -9.04
N THR A 665 -17.75 18.69 -9.93
CA THR A 665 -17.48 19.15 -11.28
C THR A 665 -18.77 19.32 -12.10
N LEU A 666 -19.70 18.36 -12.01
CA LEU A 666 -21.00 18.38 -12.66
C LEU A 666 -21.88 19.54 -12.17
N ALA A 667 -21.94 19.77 -10.86
CA ALA A 667 -22.66 20.91 -10.27
C ALA A 667 -22.14 22.25 -10.81
N LEU A 668 -20.82 22.40 -10.93
CA LEU A 668 -20.19 23.57 -11.55
C LEU A 668 -20.45 23.69 -13.06
N ARG A 669 -20.69 22.57 -13.77
CA ARG A 669 -21.12 22.62 -15.19
C ARG A 669 -22.56 23.12 -15.30
N TYR A 670 -23.45 22.62 -14.45
CA TYR A 670 -24.87 23.01 -14.45
C TYR A 670 -25.03 24.52 -14.21
N ASP A 671 -24.36 25.10 -13.20
CA ASP A 671 -24.41 26.56 -12.95
C ASP A 671 -23.80 27.37 -14.10
N GLU A 672 -22.69 26.94 -14.71
CA GLU A 672 -22.14 27.60 -15.92
C GLU A 672 -23.12 27.55 -17.12
N THR A 673 -24.08 26.62 -17.12
CA THR A 673 -25.19 26.52 -18.09
C THR A 673 -26.53 27.07 -17.57
N GLU A 674 -26.55 27.76 -16.43
CA GLU A 674 -27.72 28.38 -15.79
C GLU A 674 -28.80 27.40 -15.28
N ASP A 675 -28.49 26.11 -15.15
CA ASP A 675 -29.35 25.11 -14.49
C ASP A 675 -29.04 25.04 -12.98
N SER A 676 -29.44 26.11 -12.28
CA SER A 676 -29.31 26.22 -10.82
C SER A 676 -30.14 25.17 -10.06
N ALA A 677 -31.12 24.51 -10.70
CA ALA A 677 -31.91 23.44 -10.10
C ALA A 677 -31.11 22.13 -10.05
N SER A 678 -30.48 21.73 -11.16
CA SER A 678 -29.61 20.55 -11.22
C SER A 678 -28.32 20.77 -10.43
N ALA A 679 -27.73 21.96 -10.48
CA ALA A 679 -26.59 22.32 -9.63
C ALA A 679 -26.90 22.11 -8.14
N ARG A 680 -28.02 22.64 -7.63
CA ARG A 680 -28.42 22.46 -6.23
C ARG A 680 -28.73 21.00 -5.87
N ARG A 681 -29.35 20.22 -6.76
CA ARG A 681 -29.59 18.78 -6.53
C ARG A 681 -28.27 18.02 -6.37
N GLU A 682 -27.32 18.25 -7.27
CA GLU A 682 -26.03 17.56 -7.25
C GLU A 682 -25.16 17.99 -6.07
N LEU A 683 -25.17 19.28 -5.69
CA LEU A 683 -24.50 19.77 -4.48
C LEU A 683 -25.02 19.10 -3.20
N ARG A 684 -26.32 18.79 -3.11
CA ARG A 684 -26.85 18.00 -1.97
C ARG A 684 -26.35 16.56 -2.02
N ARG A 685 -26.38 15.92 -3.20
CA ARG A 685 -25.93 14.54 -3.39
C ARG A 685 -24.48 14.35 -2.93
N ILE A 686 -23.57 15.24 -3.32
CA ILE A 686 -22.17 15.15 -2.89
C ILE A 686 -21.99 15.48 -1.40
N LEU A 687 -22.68 16.49 -0.86
CA LEU A 687 -22.64 16.81 0.57
C LEU A 687 -23.23 15.70 1.45
N ASP A 688 -24.12 14.86 0.92
CA ASP A 688 -24.61 13.65 1.57
C ASP A 688 -23.58 12.51 1.52
N VAL A 689 -22.84 12.35 0.42
CA VAL A 689 -21.75 11.35 0.29
C VAL A 689 -20.52 11.72 1.13
N GLU A 690 -20.16 13.01 1.21
CA GLU A 690 -18.99 13.48 1.97
C GLU A 690 -19.16 13.42 3.50
N GLN A 691 -20.33 13.04 4.02
CA GLN A 691 -20.58 12.91 5.47
C GLN A 691 -19.94 11.68 6.11
N ASP A 692 -19.89 10.55 5.39
CA ASP A 692 -19.37 9.28 5.90
C ASP A 692 -17.87 9.07 5.59
N LEU A 693 -17.21 10.05 4.97
CA LEU A 693 -15.79 10.02 4.62
C LEU A 693 -14.92 10.45 5.80
N VAL A 694 -14.01 9.55 6.22
CA VAL A 694 -12.91 9.88 7.14
C VAL A 694 -11.84 10.68 6.41
N ASP A 695 -11.27 11.68 7.10
CA ASP A 695 -10.52 12.80 6.50
C ASP A 695 -9.47 12.43 5.45
N GLY A 696 -9.61 13.06 4.28
CA GLY A 696 -8.67 13.00 3.18
C GLY A 696 -8.35 14.39 2.65
N ASP A 697 -7.38 15.06 3.28
CA ASP A 697 -6.77 16.29 2.76
C ASP A 697 -6.29 16.08 1.30
N ASP A 698 -6.60 17.02 0.42
CA ASP A 698 -6.04 17.06 -0.93
C ASP A 698 -5.43 18.42 -1.28
N GLU A 699 -4.95 18.58 -2.52
CA GLU A 699 -4.26 19.79 -3.00
C GLU A 699 -5.10 21.08 -2.87
N TYR A 700 -6.42 20.95 -2.65
CA TYR A 700 -7.37 22.06 -2.53
C TYR A 700 -7.83 22.32 -1.09
N GLY A 701 -7.09 21.85 -0.08
CA GLY A 701 -7.34 22.09 1.35
C GLY A 701 -8.01 20.91 2.07
N SER A 702 -8.52 21.17 3.28
CA SER A 702 -9.19 20.15 4.08
C SER A 702 -10.54 19.73 3.49
N LEU A 703 -11.02 18.56 3.92
CA LEU A 703 -12.37 18.08 3.58
C LEU A 703 -13.45 19.07 4.08
N GLU A 704 -13.27 19.69 5.24
CA GLU A 704 -14.21 20.69 5.76
C GLU A 704 -14.15 22.02 4.98
N ALA A 705 -12.98 22.42 4.47
CA ALA A 705 -12.88 23.55 3.53
C ALA A 705 -13.58 23.26 2.19
N ARG A 706 -13.50 22.02 1.70
CA ARG A 706 -14.24 21.56 0.50
C ARG A 706 -15.74 21.59 0.73
N LYS A 707 -16.24 20.94 1.79
CA LYS A 707 -17.66 20.98 2.21
C LYS A 707 -18.15 22.41 2.37
N TYR A 708 -17.36 23.29 2.99
CA TYR A 708 -17.72 24.71 3.14
C TYR A 708 -17.91 25.41 1.78
N ARG A 709 -17.00 25.20 0.81
CA ARG A 709 -17.16 25.76 -0.56
C ARG A 709 -18.43 25.27 -1.25
N GLN A 710 -18.73 23.97 -1.16
CA GLN A 710 -19.94 23.38 -1.73
C GLN A 710 -21.22 23.91 -1.04
N ARG A 711 -21.22 23.98 0.31
CA ARG A 711 -22.29 24.56 1.12
C ARG A 711 -22.50 26.06 0.82
N ARG A 712 -21.43 26.81 0.54
CA ARG A 712 -21.45 28.24 0.14
C ARG A 712 -22.02 28.41 -1.27
N ALA A 713 -21.71 27.51 -2.21
CA ALA A 713 -22.29 27.49 -3.54
C ALA A 713 -23.80 27.14 -3.51
N HIS A 714 -24.18 26.08 -2.79
CA HIS A 714 -25.59 25.69 -2.64
C HIS A 714 -26.43 26.80 -1.99
N GLU A 715 -25.88 27.48 -0.96
CA GLU A 715 -26.50 28.64 -0.32
C GLU A 715 -26.72 29.77 -1.34
N SER A 716 -25.70 30.15 -2.11
CA SER A 716 -25.79 31.25 -3.08
C SER A 716 -26.73 30.97 -4.26
N LEU A 717 -27.06 29.70 -4.53
CA LEU A 717 -28.09 29.30 -5.50
C LEU A 717 -29.49 29.16 -4.85
N SER A 718 -29.57 29.03 -3.53
CA SER A 718 -30.82 28.81 -2.78
C SER A 718 -31.39 30.06 -2.12
N ARG A 719 -30.56 31.08 -1.85
CA ARG A 719 -30.95 32.36 -1.25
C ARG A 719 -31.97 33.09 -2.12
N ARG A 720 -33.25 33.05 -1.71
CA ARG A 720 -34.34 33.81 -2.33
C ARG A 720 -34.60 35.13 -1.61
N ASP A 721 -34.67 35.10 -0.29
CA ASP A 721 -34.89 36.27 0.56
C ASP A 721 -33.58 36.69 1.24
N THR A 722 -33.45 37.96 1.59
CA THR A 722 -32.36 38.49 2.43
C THR A 722 -32.84 39.72 3.17
N ILE A 723 -32.59 39.79 4.48
CA ILE A 723 -32.93 40.92 5.33
C ILE A 723 -31.65 41.53 5.87
N THR A 724 -31.46 42.84 5.68
CA THR A 724 -30.34 43.61 6.26
C THR A 724 -30.88 44.66 7.22
N LEU A 725 -30.44 44.61 8.47
CA LEU A 725 -30.67 45.61 9.50
C LEU A 725 -29.34 46.30 9.82
N ALA A 726 -29.25 47.62 9.70
CA ALA A 726 -28.02 48.36 9.97
C ALA A 726 -28.25 49.64 10.76
N SER A 727 -27.30 49.97 11.64
CA SER A 727 -27.30 51.15 12.50
C SER A 727 -25.95 51.83 12.36
N THR A 728 -25.92 53.11 12.00
CA THR A 728 -24.68 53.90 11.87
C THR A 728 -24.78 55.20 12.64
N TRP A 729 -23.74 55.53 13.41
CA TRP A 729 -23.58 56.76 14.17
C TRP A 729 -22.31 57.47 13.68
N SER A 730 -22.47 58.59 12.97
CA SER A 730 -21.37 59.31 12.32
C SER A 730 -21.00 60.60 13.08
N PRO A 731 -19.73 61.02 13.11
CA PRO A 731 -19.33 62.32 13.64
C PRO A 731 -19.83 63.50 12.79
N ALA A 732 -20.20 63.27 11.53
CA ALA A 732 -20.68 64.29 10.60
C ALA A 732 -21.79 63.75 9.67
N GLY A 733 -22.68 64.62 9.19
CA GLY A 733 -23.78 64.25 8.30
C GLY A 733 -24.46 65.42 7.62
N THR A 734 -25.13 65.11 6.51
CA THR A 734 -26.00 65.99 5.71
C THR A 734 -27.14 65.18 5.11
N SER A 735 -28.31 65.81 4.95
CA SER A 735 -29.35 65.30 4.04
C SER A 735 -28.84 65.38 2.59
N THR A 736 -29.17 64.42 1.75
CA THR A 736 -28.98 64.50 0.28
C THR A 736 -30.04 65.35 -0.42
N ASN A 737 -31.08 65.76 0.31
CA ASN A 737 -32.24 66.47 -0.21
C ASN A 737 -32.40 67.79 0.58
N ASP A 738 -32.11 68.91 -0.08
CA ASP A 738 -32.06 70.25 0.54
C ASP A 738 -33.45 70.86 0.78
N LYS A 739 -34.54 70.27 0.29
CA LYS A 739 -35.90 70.82 0.49
C LYS A 739 -36.23 70.97 1.98
N PHE A 740 -35.80 70.00 2.78
CA PHE A 740 -35.96 69.99 4.24
C PHE A 740 -34.98 70.92 4.99
N LEU A 741 -34.28 71.82 4.28
CA LEU A 741 -33.40 72.86 4.81
C LEU A 741 -33.79 74.28 4.33
N ASP A 742 -34.78 74.43 3.44
CA ASP A 742 -35.11 75.69 2.74
C ASP A 742 -35.98 76.66 3.56
N ASN A 743 -35.85 76.66 4.89
CA ASN A 743 -36.52 77.60 5.79
C ASN A 743 -35.79 78.96 5.89
N GLY A 744 -35.50 79.56 4.73
CA GLY A 744 -35.35 81.02 4.53
C GLY A 744 -34.19 81.76 5.21
N GLN A 745 -33.40 81.15 6.10
CA GLN A 745 -32.30 81.84 6.82
C GLN A 745 -31.03 81.00 6.97
N ARG A 746 -30.06 81.18 6.04
CA ARG A 746 -28.61 81.37 6.36
C ARG A 746 -27.73 81.69 5.14
N SER A 747 -27.83 82.92 4.63
CA SER A 747 -26.67 83.57 4.01
C SER A 747 -25.70 84.00 5.12
N GLY A 748 -24.82 83.10 5.59
CA GLY A 748 -23.97 83.38 6.76
C GLY A 748 -22.88 82.37 7.10
N THR A 749 -21.80 82.35 6.30
CA THR A 749 -20.37 82.08 6.62
C THR A 749 -19.89 81.00 7.62
N SER A 750 -20.74 80.21 8.27
CA SER A 750 -20.33 79.00 8.99
C SER A 750 -21.46 77.97 9.08
N ARG A 751 -21.53 77.05 8.12
CA ARG A 751 -22.11 75.73 8.38
C ARG A 751 -21.24 75.04 9.44
N ARG A 752 -21.85 74.21 10.29
CA ARG A 752 -21.13 73.37 11.27
C ARG A 752 -21.59 71.95 11.08
N ALA A 753 -20.65 71.01 11.07
CA ALA A 753 -21.01 69.60 11.07
C ALA A 753 -21.80 69.24 12.33
N GLN A 754 -22.87 68.48 12.15
CA GLN A 754 -23.61 67.82 13.22
C GLN A 754 -23.34 66.32 13.13
N SER A 755 -23.20 65.67 14.28
CA SER A 755 -23.22 64.20 14.34
C SER A 755 -24.59 63.69 13.94
N GLN A 756 -24.66 62.64 13.11
CA GLN A 756 -25.92 62.02 12.71
C GLN A 756 -25.98 60.57 13.17
N ASN A 757 -27.20 60.02 13.24
CA ASN A 757 -27.40 58.58 13.19
C ASN A 757 -28.40 58.19 12.09
N VAL A 758 -28.20 57.01 11.53
CA VAL A 758 -29.04 56.42 10.49
C VAL A 758 -29.32 54.96 10.83
N GLN A 759 -30.59 54.58 10.83
CA GLN A 759 -31.07 53.21 10.99
C GLN A 759 -31.66 52.75 9.66
N LEU A 760 -31.28 51.57 9.17
CA LEU A 760 -31.73 50.97 7.92
C LEU A 760 -32.34 49.60 8.21
N ALA A 761 -33.52 49.32 7.65
CA ALA A 761 -34.03 47.98 7.43
C ALA A 761 -34.26 47.78 5.94
N MET A 762 -33.76 46.69 5.37
CA MET A 762 -33.87 46.37 3.94
C MET A 762 -34.26 44.90 3.77
N TRP A 763 -35.06 44.61 2.76
CA TRP A 763 -35.43 43.26 2.33
C TRP A 763 -35.27 43.17 0.81
N ASP A 764 -34.50 42.18 0.35
CA ASP A 764 -34.39 41.76 -1.05
C ASP A 764 -35.09 40.41 -1.24
N HIS A 765 -35.86 40.27 -2.33
CA HIS A 765 -36.51 39.01 -2.73
C HIS A 765 -36.26 38.71 -4.22
N ALA A 766 -35.50 37.66 -4.51
CA ALA A 766 -35.17 37.21 -5.85
C ALA A 766 -36.42 36.70 -6.61
N LEU A 767 -36.54 37.10 -7.87
CA LEU A 767 -37.64 36.80 -8.77
C LEU A 767 -37.32 35.64 -9.71
N GLY A 768 -38.38 35.05 -10.28
CA GLY A 768 -38.28 33.87 -11.15
C GLY A 768 -38.29 32.56 -10.38
N GLU A 769 -38.20 31.44 -11.10
CA GLU A 769 -38.23 30.08 -10.55
C GLU A 769 -36.94 29.76 -9.77
N GLU A 770 -35.79 30.06 -10.38
CA GLU A 770 -34.46 29.95 -9.77
C GLU A 770 -34.02 31.33 -9.23
N PRO A 771 -33.57 31.45 -7.96
CA PRO A 771 -33.18 32.75 -7.37
C PRO A 771 -31.95 33.41 -8.02
N SER A 772 -31.10 32.60 -8.64
CA SER A 772 -29.84 33.01 -9.26
C SER A 772 -29.59 32.14 -10.49
N ARG A 773 -28.91 32.69 -11.50
CA ARG A 773 -28.47 31.99 -12.71
C ARG A 773 -27.05 32.42 -13.04
N ASN A 774 -26.05 31.55 -12.84
CA ASN A 774 -24.63 31.89 -13.03
C ASN A 774 -24.26 33.21 -12.29
N GLY A 775 -24.79 33.36 -11.07
CA GLY A 775 -24.65 34.54 -10.21
C GLY A 775 -25.37 35.83 -10.64
N SER A 776 -26.11 35.85 -11.75
CA SER A 776 -27.02 36.93 -12.11
C SER A 776 -28.33 36.80 -11.32
N THR A 777 -28.81 37.90 -10.73
CA THR A 777 -30.09 37.95 -9.98
C THR A 777 -30.93 39.17 -10.33
N LEU A 778 -32.25 39.01 -10.31
CA LEU A 778 -33.23 40.09 -10.40
C LEU A 778 -34.15 39.98 -9.18
N SER A 779 -34.30 41.05 -8.41
CA SER A 779 -35.04 41.07 -7.15
C SER A 779 -36.05 42.22 -7.10
N VAL A 780 -37.19 42.01 -6.44
CA VAL A 780 -37.90 43.11 -5.77
C VAL A 780 -37.13 43.43 -4.49
N TYR A 781 -37.04 44.70 -4.13
CA TYR A 781 -36.54 45.08 -2.81
C TYR A 781 -37.36 46.22 -2.19
N GLY A 782 -37.33 46.27 -0.86
CA GLY A 782 -37.87 47.36 -0.07
C GLY A 782 -36.85 47.80 0.99
N ARG A 783 -36.79 49.10 1.28
CA ARG A 783 -35.98 49.66 2.36
C ARG A 783 -36.71 50.73 3.17
N VAL A 784 -36.44 50.77 4.46
CA VAL A 784 -36.88 51.80 5.41
C VAL A 784 -35.64 52.38 6.07
N LEU A 785 -35.55 53.70 6.10
CA LEU A 785 -34.45 54.49 6.64
C LEU A 785 -35.00 55.44 7.71
N PHE A 786 -34.34 55.54 8.86
CA PHE A 786 -34.63 56.54 9.89
C PHE A 786 -33.37 57.35 10.18
N GLY A 787 -33.44 58.68 10.02
CA GLY A 787 -32.32 59.58 10.29
C GLY A 787 -32.57 60.50 11.48
N GLY A 788 -31.51 60.97 12.13
CA GLY A 788 -31.58 62.00 13.17
C GLY A 788 -30.29 62.81 13.29
N GLN A 789 -30.43 64.12 13.49
CA GLN A 789 -29.34 65.11 13.48
C GLN A 789 -28.56 65.20 14.81
N SER A 790 -28.49 64.10 15.56
CA SER A 790 -27.67 63.99 16.77
C SER A 790 -27.25 62.53 17.05
N ARG A 791 -26.43 62.30 18.09
CA ARG A 791 -26.13 60.95 18.61
C ARG A 791 -27.24 60.36 19.50
N THR A 792 -28.09 61.22 20.05
CA THR A 792 -29.14 60.88 21.03
C THR A 792 -30.55 60.89 20.46
N ASP A 793 -30.74 61.44 19.26
CA ASP A 793 -32.04 61.77 18.67
C ASP A 793 -32.29 60.95 17.40
N TYR A 794 -33.36 60.15 17.40
CA TYR A 794 -33.61 59.11 16.39
C TYR A 794 -34.96 59.34 15.68
N ALA A 795 -35.04 58.96 14.40
CA ALA A 795 -36.28 59.00 13.60
C ALA A 795 -36.94 60.40 13.47
N GLN A 796 -36.12 61.46 13.48
CA GLN A 796 -36.49 62.83 13.07
C GLN A 796 -36.85 62.89 11.58
N SER A 797 -36.23 62.03 10.77
CA SER A 797 -36.57 61.81 9.36
C SER A 797 -36.82 60.33 9.08
N MET A 798 -37.64 60.05 8.06
CA MET A 798 -37.96 58.71 7.60
C MET A 798 -37.93 58.65 6.07
N GLY A 799 -37.12 57.75 5.52
CA GLY A 799 -37.14 57.36 4.11
C GLY A 799 -37.76 55.98 3.91
N THR A 800 -38.48 55.76 2.81
CA THR A 800 -38.96 54.45 2.37
C THR A 800 -38.80 54.30 0.86
N GLY A 801 -38.11 53.25 0.43
CA GLY A 801 -37.94 52.89 -0.98
C GLY A 801 -38.57 51.54 -1.26
N VAL A 802 -39.25 51.39 -2.40
CA VAL A 802 -39.66 50.08 -2.95
C VAL A 802 -39.32 50.07 -4.44
N GLY A 803 -38.67 49.02 -4.91
CA GLY A 803 -38.10 49.00 -6.25
C GLY A 803 -37.67 47.64 -6.77
N LEU A 804 -36.96 47.67 -7.89
CA LEU A 804 -36.28 46.53 -8.49
C LEU A 804 -34.77 46.69 -8.37
N ARG A 805 -34.09 45.58 -8.10
CA ARG A 805 -32.62 45.44 -8.07
C ARG A 805 -32.21 44.40 -9.10
N TYR A 806 -31.19 44.68 -9.91
CA TYR A 806 -30.64 43.76 -10.90
C TYR A 806 -29.12 43.66 -10.77
N LYS A 807 -28.61 42.45 -10.53
CA LYS A 807 -27.18 42.09 -10.64
C LYS A 807 -26.96 41.39 -11.99
N PRO A 808 -26.43 42.07 -13.02
CA PRO A 808 -26.30 41.49 -14.37
C PRO A 808 -25.18 40.44 -14.53
N PHE A 809 -24.20 40.40 -13.62
CA PHE A 809 -23.00 39.59 -13.79
C PHE A 809 -22.68 38.80 -12.51
N GLY A 810 -22.50 37.48 -12.58
CA GLY A 810 -22.12 36.70 -11.40
C GLY A 810 -20.77 37.10 -10.81
N GLN A 811 -19.77 37.25 -11.68
CA GLN A 811 -18.36 37.50 -11.31
C GLN A 811 -18.05 38.93 -10.83
N ALA A 812 -19.00 39.87 -10.91
CA ALA A 812 -18.80 41.26 -10.50
C ALA A 812 -19.96 41.73 -9.61
N ASN A 813 -19.66 42.39 -8.50
CA ASN A 813 -20.66 42.84 -7.53
C ASN A 813 -21.32 44.19 -7.93
N LEU A 814 -21.71 44.32 -9.20
CA LEU A 814 -22.49 45.43 -9.74
C LEU A 814 -23.98 45.18 -9.50
N ASN A 815 -24.67 46.16 -8.93
CA ASN A 815 -26.12 46.14 -8.70
C ASN A 815 -26.72 47.44 -9.26
N LEU A 816 -27.76 47.32 -10.08
CA LEU A 816 -28.54 48.42 -10.63
C LEU A 816 -29.91 48.46 -9.94
N TYR A 817 -30.36 49.63 -9.53
CA TYR A 817 -31.57 49.83 -8.75
C TYR A 817 -32.47 50.90 -9.37
N ALA A 818 -33.77 50.67 -9.36
CA ALA A 818 -34.79 51.68 -9.61
C ALA A 818 -35.88 51.56 -8.53
N GLU A 819 -36.02 52.57 -7.68
CA GLU A 819 -37.01 52.60 -6.60
C GLU A 819 -37.91 53.84 -6.63
N LEU A 820 -39.17 53.64 -6.24
CA LEU A 820 -40.04 54.71 -5.79
C LEU A 820 -39.62 55.04 -4.35
N TYR A 821 -38.98 56.18 -4.17
CA TYR A 821 -38.50 56.68 -2.89
C TYR A 821 -39.50 57.69 -2.32
N HIS A 822 -39.69 57.67 -1.01
CA HIS A 822 -40.49 58.65 -0.26
C HIS A 822 -39.71 59.04 1.00
N GLN A 823 -39.62 60.33 1.28
CA GLN A 823 -38.90 60.86 2.43
C GLN A 823 -39.78 61.85 3.20
N ARG A 824 -39.68 61.82 4.53
CA ARG A 824 -40.30 62.77 5.45
C ARG A 824 -39.29 63.28 6.46
N GLN A 825 -39.51 64.50 6.95
CA GLN A 825 -38.75 65.07 8.07
C GLN A 825 -39.72 65.83 8.98
N ILE A 826 -39.64 65.59 10.29
CA ILE A 826 -40.46 66.28 11.30
C ILE A 826 -39.94 67.71 11.47
N ASP A 827 -40.86 68.66 11.56
CA ASP A 827 -40.57 70.08 11.70
C ASP A 827 -39.91 70.38 13.07
N GLU A 828 -38.96 71.33 13.15
CA GLU A 828 -38.21 71.60 14.38
C GLU A 828 -39.11 71.97 15.58
N GLU A 829 -40.25 72.62 15.35
CA GLU A 829 -41.23 72.98 16.40
C GLU A 829 -41.94 71.76 17.02
N HIS A 830 -42.03 70.65 16.28
CA HIS A 830 -42.83 69.48 16.63
C HIS A 830 -41.96 68.28 17.06
N TYR A 831 -40.70 68.22 16.66
CA TYR A 831 -39.80 67.12 17.03
C TYR A 831 -39.42 67.16 18.52
N ARG A 832 -39.91 66.17 19.29
CA ARG A 832 -39.74 66.10 20.77
C ARG A 832 -38.59 65.21 21.26
N GLY A 833 -37.77 64.67 20.35
CA GLY A 833 -36.67 63.77 20.69
C GLY A 833 -37.14 62.34 20.99
N LEU A 834 -36.51 61.36 20.35
CA LEU A 834 -36.55 59.95 20.74
C LEU A 834 -35.14 59.47 21.02
N SER A 835 -34.93 58.80 22.15
CA SER A 835 -33.69 58.05 22.41
C SER A 835 -33.77 56.61 21.89
N LEU A 836 -32.60 55.98 21.69
CA LEU A 836 -32.48 54.59 21.22
C LEU A 836 -33.37 53.60 22.00
N GLY A 837 -33.45 53.74 23.33
CA GLY A 837 -34.29 52.88 24.16
C GLY A 837 -35.80 53.16 24.04
N GLN A 838 -36.20 54.32 23.53
CA GLN A 838 -37.61 54.67 23.29
C GLN A 838 -38.12 54.13 21.94
N LEU A 839 -37.24 53.77 21.00
CA LEU A 839 -37.61 53.05 19.78
C LEU A 839 -38.18 51.65 20.06
N LEU A 840 -37.95 51.11 21.26
CA LEU A 840 -38.54 49.85 21.73
C LEU A 840 -39.89 50.04 22.47
N SER A 841 -40.39 51.28 22.60
CA SER A 841 -41.63 51.58 23.30
C SER A 841 -42.77 51.87 22.30
N PRO A 842 -43.78 50.99 22.17
CA PRO A 842 -44.85 51.17 21.18
C PRO A 842 -45.62 52.49 21.30
N ALA A 843 -45.76 53.03 22.51
CA ALA A 843 -46.41 54.32 22.75
C ALA A 843 -45.56 55.52 22.26
N LYS A 844 -44.23 55.44 22.36
CA LYS A 844 -43.32 56.49 21.86
C LYS A 844 -43.16 56.44 20.35
N VAL A 845 -42.99 55.23 19.80
CA VAL A 845 -42.97 54.99 18.34
C VAL A 845 -44.30 55.41 17.71
N GLY A 846 -45.44 55.05 18.32
CA GLY A 846 -46.77 55.45 17.85
C GLY A 846 -47.00 56.97 17.90
N GLY A 847 -46.43 57.67 18.89
CA GLY A 847 -46.41 59.14 18.95
C GLY A 847 -45.65 59.74 17.77
N ASN A 848 -44.39 59.36 17.58
CA ASN A 848 -43.57 59.86 16.48
C ASN A 848 -44.08 59.46 15.09
N TRP A 849 -44.81 58.34 14.98
CA TRP A 849 -45.55 57.98 13.78
C TRP A 849 -46.73 58.92 13.49
N GLY A 850 -47.35 59.47 14.54
CA GLY A 850 -48.30 60.58 14.43
C GLY A 850 -47.61 61.85 13.93
N ASP A 851 -46.46 62.20 14.51
CA ASP A 851 -45.69 63.39 14.12
C ASP A 851 -45.21 63.28 12.65
N LEU A 852 -44.63 62.14 12.24
CA LEU A 852 -44.29 61.80 10.84
C LEU A 852 -45.50 61.75 9.88
N ARG A 853 -46.73 61.87 10.39
CA ARG A 853 -47.98 61.83 9.60
C ARG A 853 -48.70 63.17 9.56
N HIS A 854 -48.47 64.06 10.53
CA HIS A 854 -49.23 65.29 10.73
C HIS A 854 -48.38 66.56 10.90
N HIS A 855 -47.09 66.41 11.22
CA HIS A 855 -46.15 67.49 11.57
C HIS A 855 -44.78 67.28 10.89
N ALA A 856 -44.82 66.88 9.62
CA ALA A 856 -43.64 66.57 8.83
C ALA A 856 -43.84 66.93 7.36
N GLU A 857 -42.90 67.71 6.81
CA GLU A 857 -42.74 67.83 5.37
C GLU A 857 -42.51 66.47 4.71
N SER A 858 -42.87 66.34 3.43
CA SER A 858 -42.62 65.13 2.67
C SER A 858 -42.30 65.36 1.20
N SER A 859 -41.48 64.49 0.65
CA SER A 859 -41.21 64.39 -0.78
C SER A 859 -41.29 62.93 -1.25
N ASN A 860 -41.55 62.74 -2.54
CA ASN A 860 -41.35 61.48 -3.24
C ASN A 860 -40.19 61.67 -4.21
N ASP A 861 -39.63 60.60 -4.77
CA ASP A 861 -38.89 60.64 -6.04
C ASP A 861 -38.84 59.28 -6.72
N LEU A 862 -38.40 59.24 -7.98
CA LEU A 862 -37.88 58.02 -8.60
C LEU A 862 -36.36 58.10 -8.47
N LEU A 863 -35.79 57.24 -7.63
CA LEU A 863 -34.35 57.13 -7.44
C LEU A 863 -33.80 56.05 -8.37
N LEU A 864 -32.86 56.45 -9.21
CA LEU A 864 -32.00 55.51 -9.93
C LEU A 864 -30.67 55.41 -9.18
N ARG A 865 -30.20 54.20 -8.90
CA ARG A 865 -28.97 53.98 -8.13
C ARG A 865 -28.16 52.82 -8.72
N ALA A 866 -26.83 52.91 -8.64
CA ALA A 866 -25.92 51.83 -8.99
C ALA A 866 -24.87 51.66 -7.88
N THR A 867 -24.67 50.44 -7.41
CA THR A 867 -23.58 50.10 -6.48
C THR A 867 -22.64 49.09 -7.11
N ALA A 868 -21.35 49.19 -6.83
CA ALA A 868 -20.34 48.24 -7.27
C ALA A 868 -19.33 47.96 -6.16
N SER A 869 -18.85 46.72 -6.09
CA SER A 869 -17.70 46.34 -5.27
C SER A 869 -16.67 45.63 -6.15
N PHE A 870 -15.41 46.04 -6.00
CA PHE A 870 -14.25 45.52 -6.74
C PHE A 870 -13.10 45.22 -5.78
N LEU A 871 -12.13 44.42 -6.22
CA LEU A 871 -10.93 44.01 -5.47
C LEU A 871 -11.20 43.07 -4.28
N ASP A 872 -12.47 42.73 -4.06
CA ASP A 872 -13.04 41.81 -3.05
C ASP A 872 -13.18 40.36 -3.57
N GLN A 873 -12.45 40.00 -4.63
CA GLN A 873 -12.49 38.68 -5.27
C GLN A 873 -11.32 37.77 -4.81
N GLY A 874 -11.53 36.46 -4.93
CA GLY A 874 -10.50 35.45 -4.66
C GLY A 874 -10.01 35.52 -3.21
N ASP A 875 -8.70 35.66 -3.04
CA ASP A 875 -8.04 35.70 -1.73
C ASP A 875 -8.48 36.88 -0.85
N TRP A 876 -9.02 37.96 -1.45
CA TRP A 876 -9.36 39.21 -0.77
C TRP A 876 -10.83 39.30 -0.33
N ARG A 877 -11.62 38.25 -0.55
CA ARG A 877 -13.06 38.20 -0.23
C ARG A 877 -13.32 38.23 1.28
N ASN A 878 -14.34 38.98 1.69
CA ASN A 878 -14.94 38.87 3.02
C ASN A 878 -15.89 37.66 3.05
N ASP A 879 -15.31 36.47 3.27
CA ASP A 879 -16.01 35.20 3.42
C ASP A 879 -15.24 34.31 4.40
N TRP A 880 -15.92 33.39 5.10
CA TRP A 880 -15.26 32.58 6.13
C TRP A 880 -14.23 31.61 5.52
N ARG A 881 -13.08 31.49 6.20
CA ARG A 881 -12.01 30.54 5.85
C ARG A 881 -11.96 29.44 6.90
N VAL A 882 -12.06 28.19 6.45
CA VAL A 882 -11.96 27.02 7.34
C VAL A 882 -10.50 26.83 7.76
N ASP A 883 -9.59 26.65 6.81
CA ASP A 883 -8.20 26.27 7.06
C ASP A 883 -7.26 27.45 7.43
N GLU A 884 -7.65 28.69 7.13
CA GLU A 884 -6.82 29.89 7.33
C GLU A 884 -7.17 30.56 8.67
N ASP A 885 -6.23 30.69 9.61
CA ASP A 885 -6.48 31.40 10.89
C ASP A 885 -6.55 32.92 10.74
N ASP A 886 -5.95 33.45 9.67
CA ASP A 886 -6.03 34.85 9.27
C ASP A 886 -5.98 35.02 7.75
N TRP A 887 -6.49 36.16 7.27
CA TRP A 887 -6.46 36.52 5.84
C TRP A 887 -6.49 38.03 5.62
N ASN A 888 -6.11 38.47 4.42
CA ASN A 888 -6.19 39.88 4.03
C ASN A 888 -7.54 40.18 3.35
N GLU A 889 -8.12 41.35 3.63
CA GLU A 889 -9.32 41.83 2.96
C GLU A 889 -9.10 43.21 2.36
N ARG A 890 -9.68 43.45 1.18
CA ARG A 890 -9.78 44.80 0.59
C ARG A 890 -11.02 44.90 -0.28
N PHE A 891 -11.49 46.13 -0.46
CA PHE A 891 -12.51 46.43 -1.46
C PHE A 891 -12.41 47.89 -1.92
N LEU A 892 -12.85 48.13 -3.15
CA LEU A 892 -13.25 49.44 -3.66
C LEU A 892 -14.77 49.41 -3.84
N TYR A 893 -15.49 50.05 -2.92
CA TYR A 893 -16.94 50.21 -2.99
C TYR A 893 -17.27 51.54 -3.69
N LEU A 894 -18.17 51.48 -4.67
CA LEU A 894 -18.73 52.63 -5.37
C LEU A 894 -20.26 52.62 -5.21
N ASP A 895 -20.86 53.79 -5.03
CA ASP A 895 -22.31 53.99 -4.93
C ASP A 895 -22.68 55.33 -5.58
N ALA A 896 -23.57 55.29 -6.56
CA ALA A 896 -24.03 56.44 -7.31
C ALA A 896 -25.56 56.46 -7.31
N ALA A 897 -26.17 57.59 -6.96
CA ALA A 897 -27.62 57.75 -6.86
C ALA A 897 -28.09 59.07 -7.49
N TRP A 898 -29.27 59.06 -8.12
CA TRP A 898 -29.87 60.20 -8.81
C TRP A 898 -31.38 60.27 -8.53
N TRP A 899 -31.82 61.37 -7.88
CA TRP A 899 -33.23 61.66 -7.60
C TRP A 899 -33.83 62.42 -8.79
N THR A 900 -34.46 61.68 -9.70
CA THR A 900 -34.78 62.15 -11.07
C THR A 900 -35.66 63.40 -11.16
N ARG A 901 -36.51 63.71 -10.16
CA ARG A 901 -37.32 64.94 -10.11
C ARG A 901 -36.74 66.01 -9.18
N ALA A 902 -35.94 65.67 -8.19
CA ALA A 902 -35.20 66.67 -7.42
C ALA A 902 -34.09 67.32 -8.28
N GLY A 903 -33.44 66.51 -9.12
CA GLY A 903 -32.22 66.88 -9.85
C GLY A 903 -30.94 66.53 -9.08
N ASP A 904 -31.08 66.20 -7.80
CA ASP A 904 -29.96 65.88 -6.90
C ASP A 904 -29.28 64.56 -7.26
N HIS A 905 -27.96 64.51 -7.15
CA HIS A 905 -27.12 63.32 -7.24
C HIS A 905 -26.35 63.09 -5.94
N ALA A 906 -25.95 61.84 -5.69
CA ALA A 906 -24.96 61.49 -4.70
C ALA A 906 -23.97 60.49 -5.27
N TRP A 907 -22.70 60.63 -4.89
CA TRP A 907 -21.62 59.71 -5.22
C TRP A 907 -20.80 59.41 -3.96
N LEU A 908 -20.49 58.15 -3.75
CA LEU A 908 -19.60 57.65 -2.70
C LEU A 908 -18.62 56.67 -3.34
N SER A 909 -17.35 56.83 -3.01
CA SER A 909 -16.27 55.92 -3.41
C SER A 909 -15.33 55.69 -2.24
N ARG A 910 -15.18 54.43 -1.81
CA ARG A 910 -14.41 54.04 -0.63
C ARG A 910 -13.48 52.88 -0.94
N TYR A 911 -12.17 53.12 -0.84
CA TYR A 911 -11.17 52.06 -0.77
C TYR A 911 -10.91 51.70 0.69
N GLN A 912 -10.96 50.41 1.01
CA GLN A 912 -10.64 49.90 2.34
C GLN A 912 -9.72 48.69 2.22
N GLN A 913 -8.74 48.58 3.11
CA GLN A 913 -7.83 47.43 3.20
C GLN A 913 -7.50 47.12 4.66
N GLY A 914 -7.58 45.84 5.02
CA GLY A 914 -7.31 45.33 6.36
C GLY A 914 -6.85 43.88 6.35
N HIS A 915 -6.72 43.33 7.54
CA HIS A 915 -6.29 41.95 7.76
C HIS A 915 -7.08 41.39 8.94
N ALA A 916 -7.73 40.25 8.75
CA ALA A 916 -8.71 39.67 9.65
C ALA A 916 -8.12 38.43 10.34
N TRP A 917 -8.12 38.43 11.67
CA TRP A 917 -7.76 37.25 12.48
C TRP A 917 -9.02 36.59 13.01
N LYS A 918 -9.07 35.25 13.00
CA LYS A 918 -10.07 34.50 13.78
C LYS A 918 -9.94 34.82 15.27
N LEU A 919 -11.07 34.84 15.99
CA LEU A 919 -11.08 34.90 17.45
C LEU A 919 -11.00 33.48 18.05
N PRO A 920 -10.29 33.28 19.17
CA PRO A 920 -10.15 31.97 19.80
C PRO A 920 -11.48 31.50 20.40
N GLY A 921 -12.10 30.50 19.78
CA GLY A 921 -13.35 29.87 20.21
C GLY A 921 -13.91 28.93 19.14
N SER A 922 -15.04 28.30 19.44
CA SER A 922 -15.77 27.43 18.49
C SER A 922 -16.76 28.19 17.59
N SER A 923 -16.98 29.48 17.83
CA SER A 923 -17.86 30.33 17.02
C SER A 923 -17.09 30.97 15.86
N PRO A 924 -17.62 30.97 14.62
CA PRO A 924 -16.95 31.57 13.46
C PRO A 924 -16.96 33.10 13.58
N GLN A 925 -15.90 33.67 14.15
CA GLN A 925 -15.76 35.09 14.42
C GLN A 925 -14.38 35.60 14.03
N THR A 926 -14.31 36.84 13.54
CA THR A 926 -13.05 37.56 13.26
C THR A 926 -13.00 38.94 13.90
N ILE A 927 -11.77 39.43 14.07
CA ILE A 927 -11.48 40.85 14.29
C ILE A 927 -10.49 41.34 13.22
N MET A 928 -10.81 42.48 12.61
CA MET A 928 -10.06 43.05 11.49
C MET A 928 -9.81 44.55 11.71
N PRO A 929 -8.59 44.99 12.03
CA PRO A 929 -8.18 46.37 11.81
C PRO A 929 -8.02 46.66 10.31
N TYR A 930 -8.28 47.91 9.92
CA TYR A 930 -8.15 48.36 8.54
C TYR A 930 -7.83 49.86 8.46
N GLY A 931 -7.21 50.25 7.34
CA GLY A 931 -7.19 51.63 6.86
C GLY A 931 -8.22 51.80 5.74
N PHE A 932 -8.71 53.03 5.55
CA PHE A 932 -9.57 53.37 4.42
C PHE A 932 -9.33 54.80 3.93
N VAL A 933 -9.70 55.04 2.67
CA VAL A 933 -9.82 56.37 2.04
C VAL A 933 -11.19 56.42 1.36
N GLU A 934 -11.90 57.53 1.56
CA GLU A 934 -13.28 57.71 1.11
C GLU A 934 -13.43 59.11 0.50
N PHE A 935 -14.06 59.17 -0.68
CA PHE A 935 -14.49 60.40 -1.33
C PHE A 935 -16.01 60.34 -1.53
N SER A 936 -16.69 61.37 -1.02
CA SER A 936 -18.14 61.53 -1.06
C SER A 936 -18.49 62.88 -1.68
N SER A 937 -19.50 62.93 -2.54
CA SER A 937 -20.05 64.16 -3.10
C SER A 937 -21.58 64.10 -3.24
N GLN A 938 -22.21 65.26 -3.11
CA GLN A 938 -23.66 65.46 -3.24
C GLN A 938 -23.85 66.85 -3.89
N ASP A 939 -24.78 67.02 -4.82
CA ASP A 939 -25.05 68.32 -5.47
C ASP A 939 -26.51 68.80 -5.29
N PRO A 940 -27.05 68.80 -4.06
CA PRO A 940 -28.46 69.11 -3.82
C PRO A 940 -28.79 70.53 -4.29
N SER A 941 -29.91 70.67 -5.00
CA SER A 941 -30.29 71.93 -5.67
C SER A 941 -29.21 72.51 -6.62
N ASN A 942 -28.28 71.68 -7.11
CA ASN A 942 -27.07 72.05 -7.87
C ASN A 942 -25.92 72.72 -7.07
N ASP A 943 -25.94 72.71 -5.72
CA ASP A 943 -24.80 73.13 -4.89
C ASP A 943 -23.80 71.97 -4.71
N TRP A 944 -22.77 71.90 -5.57
CA TRP A 944 -21.77 70.82 -5.49
C TRP A 944 -20.99 70.84 -4.17
N ARG A 945 -21.23 69.81 -3.35
CA ARG A 945 -20.57 69.55 -2.07
C ARG A 945 -19.74 68.28 -2.18
N GLN A 946 -18.54 68.31 -1.62
CA GLN A 946 -17.64 67.15 -1.57
C GLN A 946 -16.88 67.06 -0.23
N ASP A 947 -16.48 65.86 0.16
CA ASP A 947 -15.52 65.60 1.25
C ASP A 947 -14.64 64.40 0.88
N ALA A 948 -13.33 64.56 1.02
CA ALA A 948 -12.36 63.49 0.99
C ALA A 948 -11.88 63.24 2.43
N ARG A 949 -11.92 61.99 2.88
CA ARG A 949 -11.49 61.58 4.22
C ARG A 949 -10.64 60.31 4.16
N ALA A 950 -9.79 60.15 5.16
CA ALA A 950 -9.11 58.89 5.44
C ALA A 950 -9.35 58.50 6.90
N GLY A 951 -9.07 57.24 7.23
CA GLY A 951 -9.23 56.79 8.60
C GLY A 951 -8.69 55.40 8.85
N VAL A 952 -8.76 55.03 10.13
CA VAL A 952 -8.44 53.69 10.62
C VAL A 952 -9.60 53.19 11.46
N GLY A 953 -9.87 51.90 11.39
CA GLY A 953 -10.97 51.29 12.13
C GLY A 953 -10.71 49.83 12.48
N VAL A 954 -11.62 49.29 13.28
CA VAL A 954 -11.67 47.87 13.64
C VAL A 954 -13.08 47.36 13.37
N ARG A 955 -13.19 46.18 12.76
CA ARG A 955 -14.44 45.43 12.54
C ARG A 955 -14.36 44.12 13.30
N TRP A 956 -15.33 43.85 14.17
CA TRP A 956 -15.67 42.49 14.59
C TRP A 956 -16.74 41.95 13.64
N GLN A 957 -16.64 40.69 13.25
CA GLN A 957 -17.62 40.02 12.39
C GLN A 957 -17.86 38.59 12.85
N TRP A 958 -19.14 38.22 13.00
CA TRP A 958 -19.61 36.89 13.37
C TRP A 958 -20.51 36.35 12.25
N TRP A 959 -20.33 35.09 11.86
CA TRP A 959 -21.19 34.39 10.91
C TRP A 959 -22.12 33.40 11.64
N PHE A 960 -23.33 33.16 11.14
CA PHE A 960 -24.32 32.28 11.77
C PHE A 960 -25.34 31.72 10.77
N ASP A 961 -26.30 30.92 11.26
CA ASP A 961 -27.38 30.30 10.46
C ASP A 961 -26.87 29.48 9.26
N ASP A 962 -26.09 28.45 9.54
CA ASP A 962 -25.71 27.40 8.60
C ASP A 962 -26.49 26.09 8.84
N ASP A 963 -26.54 25.21 7.84
CA ASP A 963 -27.15 23.87 7.96
C ASP A 963 -26.41 22.82 7.11
N ARG A 964 -26.91 21.57 7.11
CA ARG A 964 -26.37 20.43 6.33
C ARG A 964 -25.96 20.77 4.89
N TYR A 965 -26.72 21.63 4.21
CA TYR A 965 -26.52 21.96 2.80
C TYR A 965 -26.07 23.40 2.56
N ASN A 966 -26.23 24.30 3.53
CA ASN A 966 -25.95 25.72 3.38
C ASN A 966 -24.83 26.17 4.32
N ALA A 967 -23.91 26.98 3.82
CA ALA A 967 -22.96 27.72 4.65
C ALA A 967 -23.70 28.85 5.38
N TYR A 968 -23.00 29.58 6.25
CA TYR A 968 -23.57 30.70 7.02
C TYR A 968 -24.39 31.65 6.14
N ARG A 969 -25.71 31.69 6.38
CA ARG A 969 -26.62 32.67 5.78
C ARG A 969 -26.56 34.00 6.50
N GLY A 970 -26.36 33.95 7.81
CA GLY A 970 -26.28 35.10 8.69
C GLY A 970 -24.88 35.68 8.82
N SER A 971 -24.77 37.00 8.90
CA SER A 971 -23.58 37.68 9.44
C SER A 971 -23.96 38.92 10.26
N LEU A 972 -23.23 39.15 11.35
CA LEU A 972 -23.30 40.35 12.18
C LEU A 972 -21.93 41.01 12.19
N LYS A 973 -21.87 42.27 11.78
CA LYS A 973 -20.66 43.10 11.70
C LYS A 973 -20.83 44.27 12.65
N VAL A 974 -19.83 44.54 13.49
CA VAL A 974 -19.76 45.76 14.30
C VAL A 974 -18.42 46.42 14.04
N ARG A 975 -18.45 47.71 13.68
CA ARG A 975 -17.27 48.50 13.31
C ARG A 975 -17.18 49.80 14.09
N ALA A 976 -15.96 50.18 14.44
CA ALA A 976 -15.61 51.50 14.95
C ALA A 976 -14.49 52.08 14.10
N GLU A 977 -14.64 53.33 13.66
CA GLU A 977 -13.73 54.03 12.76
C GLU A 977 -13.38 55.40 13.32
N TYR A 978 -12.09 55.76 13.38
CA TYR A 978 -11.70 57.16 13.47
C TYR A 978 -11.57 57.73 12.05
N GLN A 979 -12.35 58.76 11.76
CA GLN A 979 -12.41 59.40 10.45
C GLN A 979 -11.81 60.82 10.51
N GLN A 980 -10.94 61.12 9.56
CA GLN A 980 -10.22 62.39 9.42
C GLN A 980 -10.48 62.97 8.02
N SER A 981 -11.14 64.13 7.94
CA SER A 981 -11.29 64.87 6.69
C SER A 981 -9.92 65.39 6.24
N LEU A 982 -9.65 65.20 4.95
CA LEU A 982 -8.48 65.68 4.21
C LEU A 982 -8.80 66.99 3.48
N GLY A 983 -10.07 67.22 3.14
CA GLY A 983 -10.54 68.44 2.49
C GLY A 983 -11.97 68.30 1.97
N GLY A 984 -12.69 69.41 1.91
CA GLY A 984 -14.09 69.44 1.48
C GLY A 984 -14.91 70.56 2.08
N ASN A 985 -16.19 70.55 1.73
CA ASN A 985 -17.29 71.39 2.22
C ASN A 985 -18.57 70.59 2.53
N LEU A 986 -18.67 69.29 2.17
CA LEU A 986 -19.87 68.48 2.44
C LEU A 986 -20.07 68.21 3.93
N TYR A 987 -19.02 67.76 4.62
CA TYR A 987 -19.05 67.45 6.05
C TYR A 987 -18.30 68.48 6.90
N GLU A 988 -18.14 69.70 6.40
CA GLU A 988 -17.48 70.86 7.04
C GLU A 988 -16.17 70.51 7.79
N ARG A 989 -15.37 69.62 7.18
CA ARG A 989 -14.07 69.13 7.65
C ARG A 989 -14.09 68.48 9.04
N ALA A 990 -15.23 67.96 9.47
CA ALA A 990 -15.35 67.34 10.79
C ALA A 990 -14.72 65.95 10.85
N ASN A 991 -13.99 65.73 11.95
CA ASN A 991 -13.27 64.50 12.28
C ASN A 991 -13.94 63.85 13.50
N GLY A 992 -13.77 62.54 13.67
CA GLY A 992 -14.21 61.86 14.89
C GLY A 992 -14.50 60.38 14.71
N VAL A 993 -15.10 59.79 15.75
CA VAL A 993 -15.45 58.36 15.76
C VAL A 993 -16.81 58.13 15.12
N LEU A 994 -16.83 57.30 14.08
CA LEU A 994 -18.02 56.63 13.54
C LEU A 994 -18.13 55.24 14.18
N VAL A 995 -19.36 54.81 14.49
CA VAL A 995 -19.69 53.44 14.88
C VAL A 995 -20.75 52.91 13.92
N GLY A 996 -20.67 51.63 13.55
CA GLY A 996 -21.68 50.96 12.74
C GLY A 996 -21.93 49.54 13.20
N ALA A 997 -23.18 49.09 13.14
CA ALA A 997 -23.59 47.69 13.26
C ALA A 997 -24.40 47.31 12.02
N GLU A 998 -24.20 46.11 11.50
CA GLU A 998 -24.89 45.58 10.32
C GLU A 998 -25.15 44.08 10.54
N MET A 999 -26.41 43.69 10.58
CA MET A 999 -26.87 42.30 10.62
C MET A 999 -27.52 41.98 9.27
N THR A 1000 -27.09 40.93 8.60
CA THR A 1000 -27.74 40.40 7.39
C THR A 1000 -28.01 38.92 7.58
N PHE A 1001 -29.19 38.45 7.14
CA PHE A 1001 -29.58 37.03 7.11
C PHE A 1001 -30.42 36.75 5.86
#